data_AF-A0A928IH70-F1
#
_entry.id   AF-A0A928IH70-F1
#
_cell.length_a   1.000
_cell.length_b   1.000
_cell.length_c   1.000
_cell.angle_alpha   90.00
_cell.angle_beta   90.00
_cell.angle_gamma   90.00
#
_symmetry.space_group_name_H-M   'P 1'
#
loop_
_entity.id
_entity.type
_entity.pdbx_description
1 polymer ?
#
loop_
_entity_poly.entity_id
_entity_poly.type
_entity_poly.pdbx_seq_one_letter_code
_entity_poly.pdbx_strand_id
1 'polypeptide(L)'
;MYNQDEQNKNELENNETIENTETTGNVEVNENVEVNENIESTENVEANENTEANDVTEPPQFNPMSKPKKSKKGLIAILVVVAVLIASVGIFWKPISNFALKTIKSPEEYYAYVEKKNLENSVEAFYKTLEAYEVEEDYKLGSKYSLKLETGEGLSDVVSLAGIDPQVIDWLKSIELAGKINASQNDNHGNLQGLLNDKELFDLSFMLDSKNKVIYASLPILTGDKYIKFDFNEYTEMMKEAYGEDFDDSMLNDDIFKTYDITEFLPKEEVAEALLLKYFDIFVANLGKAEKKNDKLTIGDATQACTLITYEIDEVDFYNASKAVLEEIKADKEIEKIVKNVAEKMDSDSEEVYSSFIEVIENAIKELTHDLEEAKEKSEEELAKEAVTYKVWISSKGEPVARAFEVEEDKFFTGTVKDGKNLASEISIVSEGKEEVKFEGKAVISSKNLSGEYKLLVEGKEILVLDMENVPLMISEKTGFQGKFTFSIGKDVTALLEEEGAKLDKETKEYIETAKIIINAEKNSISCAVETKGKTVLKMTVSLTEDKFETPSYPDESKTVNALDEEALAEMLAGFDVEALLNELKAAGVPEGLIESILGDTESSDEDFSFEDETSNEESDVSETPTVPSPLAGTYDVTIWVPEKEGVDKLTQEQIKAFMAKNPDIVINATIKKIAEGDAVPKVLYDVESTPDIYCFTQDQLARLIMADAIAAPEKSICDNIVAINTECSVKAAAIEGRIFAYPYSADNGYYMYYDKSIISEEDAKSLEKLIAACETNNRKFRFGLENAWYTASFFFATGCKSEWGMNGAGEFISCDDDFNSKAGLIAMKGMQKLTKSIAYDSNNDIFPDAGVIITGYWNDEAARAHFGENYAVAELPSFTVDGKSYHLGSFSGYKLMGVKPQSDAKKAAVLSLLAQYLTGEECQKERYQNFKYGPSSKALLSEYVAKENPALAALAEQSNYSTPQRMIHGSWWDIAKVLGRDAKEATSDADLQKALDNYEAAIEGLFITLEDQIQAWGVIGGICGTNWNTDFTMTKTSDTTWESNVLELKMGQEFKVRRGASWDINFGETFNGANIVVPEDGNYIVRLTWYGGENGTVELLKQ
;
A
#
# COMPACT_ATOMS: atom_id res chain seq x y z
N MET A 1 -48.49 14.61 2.26
CA MET A 1 -49.56 14.97 1.29
C MET A 1 -48.84 15.61 0.11
N TYR A 2 -48.62 14.97 -1.02
CA TYR A 2 -49.58 14.35 -1.93
C TYR A 2 -48.81 13.28 -2.73
N ASN A 3 -49.12 11.99 -2.61
CA ASN A 3 -50.12 11.28 -3.41
C ASN A 3 -50.27 11.74 -4.86
N GLN A 4 -49.73 10.86 -5.72
CA GLN A 4 -50.20 10.46 -7.04
C GLN A 4 -51.72 10.49 -7.19
N ASP A 5 -52.15 10.93 -8.37
CA ASP A 5 -53.33 10.54 -9.17
C ASP A 5 -53.18 11.34 -10.50
N GLU A 6 -53.50 10.90 -11.71
CA GLU A 6 -54.43 9.85 -12.14
C GLU A 6 -54.23 9.58 -13.65
N GLN A 7 -54.30 8.29 -13.99
CA GLN A 7 -55.00 7.64 -15.11
C GLN A 7 -55.40 8.39 -16.40
N ASN A 8 -54.98 7.78 -17.52
CA ASN A 8 -55.75 7.37 -18.72
C ASN A 8 -56.91 8.24 -19.24
N LYS A 9 -56.87 8.55 -20.55
CA LYS A 9 -57.89 8.12 -21.54
C LYS A 9 -57.60 8.54 -23.00
N ASN A 10 -57.74 7.53 -23.88
CA ASN A 10 -58.46 7.50 -25.17
C ASN A 10 -57.92 8.29 -26.39
N GLU A 11 -58.06 7.86 -27.65
CA GLU A 11 -58.51 6.63 -28.34
C GLU A 11 -58.35 6.85 -29.86
N LEU A 12 -58.20 5.76 -30.62
CA LEU A 12 -58.75 5.48 -31.97
C LEU A 12 -58.27 6.27 -33.22
N GLU A 13 -57.79 5.51 -34.22
CA GLU A 13 -58.43 5.29 -35.55
C GLU A 13 -57.41 4.55 -36.47
N ASN A 14 -57.61 3.27 -36.81
CA ASN A 14 -58.44 2.68 -37.87
C ASN A 14 -57.63 2.21 -39.10
N ASN A 15 -57.85 0.93 -39.39
CA ASN A 15 -58.05 0.31 -40.71
C ASN A 15 -56.89 -0.13 -41.63
N GLU A 16 -57.03 -1.43 -41.95
CA GLU A 16 -57.00 -2.06 -43.29
C GLU A 16 -55.63 -2.46 -43.84
N THR A 17 -55.22 -3.74 -43.74
CA THR A 17 -55.57 -4.94 -44.55
C THR A 17 -54.73 -5.13 -45.83
N ILE A 18 -54.11 -6.34 -45.94
CA ILE A 18 -54.17 -7.30 -47.06
C ILE A 18 -53.43 -6.85 -48.36
N GLU A 19 -52.61 -7.62 -49.08
CA GLU A 19 -52.66 -9.03 -49.49
C GLU A 19 -51.32 -9.51 -50.10
N ASN A 20 -51.02 -10.78 -49.85
CA ASN A 20 -50.50 -11.86 -50.72
C ASN A 20 -49.74 -11.57 -52.02
N THR A 21 -48.65 -12.32 -52.25
CA THR A 21 -48.55 -13.57 -53.06
C THR A 21 -47.07 -13.85 -53.37
N GLU A 22 -46.48 -15.00 -52.99
CA GLU A 22 -46.44 -16.28 -53.75
C GLU A 22 -45.92 -16.09 -55.19
N THR A 23 -44.99 -16.85 -55.76
CA THR A 23 -44.56 -18.24 -55.52
C THR A 23 -43.35 -18.61 -56.42
N THR A 24 -42.62 -19.65 -55.97
CA THR A 24 -42.06 -20.82 -56.72
C THR A 24 -40.90 -20.71 -57.73
N GLY A 25 -39.98 -21.68 -57.61
CA GLY A 25 -39.07 -22.09 -58.67
C GLY A 25 -37.97 -23.09 -58.26
N ASN A 26 -38.35 -24.37 -58.10
CA ASN A 26 -37.51 -25.53 -57.74
C ASN A 26 -36.41 -25.93 -58.76
N VAL A 27 -35.55 -26.89 -58.31
CA VAL A 27 -35.08 -28.15 -58.98
C VAL A 27 -33.54 -28.26 -59.03
N GLU A 28 -32.91 -29.03 -58.11
CA GLU A 28 -32.32 -30.40 -58.23
C GLU A 28 -30.91 -30.43 -58.91
N VAL A 29 -29.91 -31.29 -58.65
CA VAL A 29 -29.68 -32.53 -57.86
C VAL A 29 -28.19 -32.95 -58.03
N ASN A 30 -27.62 -33.69 -57.05
CA ASN A 30 -26.44 -34.60 -57.08
C ASN A 30 -25.03 -34.03 -57.37
N GLU A 31 -23.89 -34.55 -56.87
CA GLU A 31 -23.53 -35.78 -56.14
C GLU A 31 -22.09 -35.64 -55.59
N ASN A 32 -21.81 -36.32 -54.46
CA ASN A 32 -20.59 -37.09 -54.11
C ASN A 32 -19.20 -36.45 -53.80
N VAL A 33 -18.82 -36.65 -52.52
CA VAL A 33 -17.64 -37.41 -52.01
C VAL A 33 -16.27 -36.71 -51.78
N GLU A 34 -15.91 -36.68 -50.48
CA GLU A 34 -14.63 -36.86 -49.75
C GLU A 34 -13.41 -35.95 -50.02
N VAL A 35 -13.06 -35.05 -49.08
CA VAL A 35 -12.12 -35.17 -47.93
C VAL A 35 -10.65 -34.93 -48.32
N ASN A 36 -10.06 -33.77 -47.97
CA ASN A 36 -9.17 -33.59 -46.81
C ASN A 36 -8.47 -32.20 -46.79
N GLU A 37 -8.38 -31.64 -45.57
CA GLU A 37 -7.33 -30.80 -44.95
C GLU A 37 -6.83 -29.46 -45.54
N ASN A 38 -6.99 -28.44 -44.68
CA ASN A 38 -6.04 -27.42 -44.23
C ASN A 38 -5.68 -26.16 -45.06
N ILE A 39 -6.06 -25.03 -44.44
CA ILE A 39 -5.39 -23.73 -44.25
C ILE A 39 -5.02 -22.92 -45.49
N GLU A 40 -5.63 -21.73 -45.61
CA GLU A 40 -4.98 -20.40 -45.68
C GLU A 40 -6.01 -19.36 -46.14
N SER A 41 -6.11 -18.24 -45.40
CA SER A 41 -6.85 -17.05 -45.85
C SER A 41 -5.95 -15.82 -45.76
N THR A 42 -5.52 -15.37 -46.92
CA THR A 42 -5.13 -13.99 -47.30
C THR A 42 -5.79 -13.81 -48.68
N GLU A 43 -6.29 -12.68 -49.15
CA GLU A 43 -6.13 -11.29 -48.77
C GLU A 43 -7.08 -10.41 -49.63
N ASN A 44 -7.22 -9.15 -49.20
CA ASN A 44 -7.41 -7.93 -50.01
C ASN A 44 -8.80 -7.49 -50.46
N VAL A 45 -9.19 -6.30 -49.97
CA VAL A 45 -9.51 -5.13 -50.82
C VAL A 45 -8.94 -3.85 -50.18
N GLU A 46 -8.08 -3.15 -50.93
CA GLU A 46 -7.57 -1.76 -50.77
C GLU A 46 -8.72 -0.72 -50.92
N ALA A 47 -8.68 0.58 -50.61
CA ALA A 47 -7.64 1.61 -50.54
C ALA A 47 -8.26 2.88 -49.89
N ASN A 48 -7.48 3.69 -49.16
CA ASN A 48 -7.07 5.06 -49.55
C ASN A 48 -6.34 5.80 -48.41
N GLU A 49 -5.31 6.54 -48.81
CA GLU A 49 -4.22 7.11 -48.01
C GLU A 49 -4.47 8.53 -47.43
N ASN A 50 -3.63 8.84 -46.43
CA ASN A 50 -3.05 10.14 -46.01
C ASN A 50 -3.95 11.11 -45.23
N THR A 51 -3.55 11.69 -44.08
CA THR A 51 -2.20 12.09 -43.61
C THR A 51 -2.22 12.42 -42.10
N GLU A 52 -1.13 12.04 -41.42
CA GLU A 52 -0.43 12.73 -40.31
C GLU A 52 -1.16 13.00 -38.97
N ALA A 53 -0.86 12.16 -37.98
CA ALA A 53 -0.84 12.51 -36.56
C ALA A 53 0.53 12.11 -35.98
N ASN A 54 1.21 13.10 -35.37
CA ASN A 54 2.41 12.92 -34.55
C ASN A 54 2.00 12.19 -33.26
N ASP A 55 2.52 10.98 -33.07
CA ASP A 55 2.37 10.22 -31.84
C ASP A 55 3.70 10.37 -31.08
N VAL A 56 3.70 11.25 -30.07
CA VAL A 56 4.79 11.38 -29.09
C VAL A 56 4.41 10.45 -27.94
N THR A 57 4.94 9.23 -27.98
CA THR A 57 4.83 8.27 -26.87
C THR A 57 5.67 8.74 -25.69
N GLU A 58 5.02 8.88 -24.53
CA GLU A 58 5.62 9.12 -23.22
C GLU A 58 6.65 8.03 -22.84
N PRO A 59 7.76 8.36 -22.15
CA PRO A 59 8.71 7.37 -21.65
C PRO A 59 8.18 6.63 -20.39
N PRO A 60 8.57 5.36 -20.17
CA PRO A 60 8.06 4.52 -19.08
C PRO A 60 8.47 5.07 -17.70
N GLN A 61 7.49 5.23 -16.80
CA GLN A 61 7.70 5.66 -15.42
C GLN A 61 8.34 4.54 -14.58
N PHE A 62 9.56 4.80 -14.11
CA PHE A 62 10.26 4.00 -13.10
C PHE A 62 9.62 4.26 -11.73
N ASN A 63 9.10 3.23 -11.06
CA ASN A 63 8.40 3.32 -9.78
C ASN A 63 9.41 3.17 -8.61
N PRO A 64 9.75 4.20 -7.82
CA PRO A 64 10.68 4.07 -6.70
C PRO A 64 10.00 3.44 -5.47
N MET A 65 10.63 2.38 -4.96
CA MET A 65 10.28 1.58 -3.77
C MET A 65 9.62 2.36 -2.61
N SER A 66 8.46 1.87 -2.17
CA SER A 66 7.74 2.28 -0.96
C SER A 66 8.55 2.04 0.32
N LYS A 67 8.58 3.02 1.24
CA LYS A 67 9.18 2.88 2.58
C LYS A 67 8.44 1.84 3.44
N PRO A 68 9.15 1.03 4.26
CA PRO A 68 8.52 0.03 5.12
C PRO A 68 7.85 0.67 6.35
N LYS A 69 6.61 0.25 6.66
CA LYS A 69 5.92 0.52 7.93
C LYS A 69 6.70 -0.13 9.08
N LYS A 70 7.02 0.61 10.15
CA LYS A 70 7.48 0.04 11.43
C LYS A 70 6.42 -0.93 11.91
N SER A 71 6.69 -2.23 11.80
CA SER A 71 5.81 -3.28 12.26
C SER A 71 6.59 -4.19 13.21
N LYS A 72 5.89 -4.72 14.22
CA LYS A 72 6.39 -5.81 15.06
C LYS A 72 6.80 -7.06 14.23
N LYS A 73 6.59 -7.06 12.90
CA LYS A 73 7.14 -8.02 11.93
C LYS A 73 8.66 -7.91 11.76
N GLY A 74 9.32 -6.83 12.20
CA GLY A 74 10.79 -6.71 12.12
C GLY A 74 11.53 -7.81 12.89
N LEU A 75 11.03 -8.19 14.07
CA LEU A 75 11.65 -9.24 14.90
C LEU A 75 11.39 -10.65 14.36
N ILE A 76 10.18 -10.86 13.83
CA ILE A 76 9.76 -12.12 13.20
C ILE A 76 10.47 -12.30 11.85
N ALA A 77 10.68 -11.21 11.10
CA ALA A 77 11.51 -11.20 9.90
C ALA A 77 12.97 -11.49 10.22
N ILE A 78 13.53 -11.01 11.33
CA ILE A 78 14.91 -11.37 11.74
C ILE A 78 15.02 -12.87 12.09
N LEU A 79 14.04 -13.46 12.76
CA LEU A 79 14.04 -14.90 13.10
C LEU A 79 13.79 -15.82 11.89
N VAL A 80 12.93 -15.40 10.96
CA VAL A 80 12.69 -16.08 9.67
C VAL A 80 13.87 -15.88 8.71
N VAL A 81 14.51 -14.70 8.69
CA VAL A 81 15.73 -14.42 7.94
C VAL A 81 16.91 -15.20 8.50
N VAL A 82 17.00 -15.44 9.81
CA VAL A 82 17.97 -16.37 10.40
C VAL A 82 17.66 -17.80 9.91
N ALA A 83 16.43 -18.30 10.03
CA ALA A 83 16.06 -19.63 9.52
C ALA A 83 16.30 -19.81 7.99
N VAL A 84 16.12 -18.76 7.19
CA VAL A 84 16.39 -18.74 5.73
C VAL A 84 17.88 -18.51 5.42
N LEU A 85 18.64 -17.75 6.21
CA LEU A 85 20.11 -17.62 6.15
C LEU A 85 20.77 -18.97 6.45
N ILE A 86 20.20 -19.74 7.37
CA ILE A 86 20.62 -21.11 7.68
C ILE A 86 20.39 -22.08 6.52
N ALA A 87 19.36 -21.83 5.70
CA ALA A 87 19.14 -22.57 4.46
C ALA A 87 20.01 -22.09 3.28
N SER A 88 20.59 -20.89 3.34
CA SER A 88 21.26 -20.25 2.20
C SER A 88 22.76 -19.94 2.37
N VAL A 89 23.34 -20.06 3.56
CA VAL A 89 24.78 -19.78 3.75
C VAL A 89 25.61 -21.06 3.60
N GLY A 90 26.52 -21.05 2.63
CA GLY A 90 27.65 -21.98 2.62
C GLY A 90 28.43 -22.01 1.31
N ILE A 91 29.22 -20.96 1.05
CA ILE A 91 30.38 -21.04 0.15
C ILE A 91 31.56 -20.46 0.92
N PHE A 92 32.51 -21.31 1.34
CA PHE A 92 33.97 -21.11 1.43
C PHE A 92 34.60 -22.08 2.45
N TRP A 93 35.33 -23.11 2.00
CA TRP A 93 35.89 -24.15 2.88
C TRP A 93 37.37 -24.49 2.67
N LYS A 94 37.94 -25.10 3.71
CA LYS A 94 39.18 -25.91 3.72
C LYS A 94 38.89 -27.41 3.49
N PRO A 95 39.74 -28.14 2.75
CA PRO A 95 39.54 -29.56 2.46
C PRO A 95 40.02 -30.51 3.57
N ILE A 96 39.24 -31.55 3.87
CA ILE A 96 39.64 -32.76 4.63
C ILE A 96 39.26 -34.00 3.79
N SER A 97 39.94 -35.13 3.98
CA SER A 97 39.87 -36.31 3.11
C SER A 97 38.48 -36.98 3.03
N ASN A 98 37.72 -36.64 1.99
CA ASN A 98 36.34 -37.07 1.67
C ASN A 98 36.21 -38.55 1.19
N PHE A 99 37.29 -39.16 0.70
CA PHE A 99 37.25 -40.44 -0.04
C PHE A 99 36.73 -41.64 0.79
N ALA A 100 37.08 -41.73 2.08
CA ALA A 100 36.68 -42.85 2.93
C ALA A 100 35.19 -42.79 3.32
N LEU A 101 34.66 -41.59 3.59
CA LEU A 101 33.28 -41.39 4.04
C LEU A 101 32.26 -41.57 2.91
N LYS A 102 32.59 -41.10 1.70
CA LYS A 102 31.78 -41.32 0.48
C LYS A 102 31.47 -42.80 0.24
N THR A 103 32.41 -43.69 0.59
CA THR A 103 32.36 -45.12 0.24
C THR A 103 31.69 -45.97 1.32
N ILE A 104 31.66 -45.52 2.58
CA ILE A 104 31.23 -46.32 3.74
C ILE A 104 29.82 -45.92 4.23
N LYS A 105 29.46 -44.63 4.15
CA LYS A 105 28.18 -44.11 4.64
C LYS A 105 27.03 -44.32 3.66
N SER A 106 25.80 -44.39 4.17
CA SER A 106 24.60 -44.32 3.33
C SER A 106 24.53 -42.96 2.58
N PRO A 107 23.72 -42.82 1.53
CA PRO A 107 23.50 -41.53 0.86
C PRO A 107 23.12 -40.40 1.82
N GLU A 108 22.20 -40.66 2.74
CA GLU A 108 21.64 -39.73 3.71
C GLU A 108 22.68 -39.36 4.77
N GLU A 109 23.38 -40.35 5.34
CA GLU A 109 24.47 -40.12 6.31
C GLU A 109 25.63 -39.34 5.70
N TYR A 110 25.85 -39.48 4.39
CA TYR A 110 26.88 -38.77 3.66
C TYR A 110 26.45 -37.31 3.38
N TYR A 111 25.21 -37.09 2.92
CA TYR A 111 24.65 -35.75 2.77
C TYR A 111 24.63 -34.98 4.09
N ALA A 112 24.05 -35.57 5.13
CA ALA A 112 23.97 -34.96 6.46
C ALA A 112 25.36 -34.57 6.99
N TYR A 113 26.38 -35.41 6.76
CA TYR A 113 27.76 -35.07 7.15
C TYR A 113 28.31 -33.85 6.40
N VAL A 114 28.07 -33.77 5.09
CA VAL A 114 28.57 -32.66 4.27
C VAL A 114 27.86 -31.36 4.63
N GLU A 115 26.54 -31.38 4.78
CA GLU A 115 25.76 -30.17 5.03
C GLU A 115 25.98 -29.64 6.45
N LYS A 116 26.09 -30.51 7.47
CA LYS A 116 26.44 -30.11 8.84
C LYS A 116 27.76 -29.37 8.90
N LYS A 117 28.79 -29.90 8.23
CA LYS A 117 30.08 -29.22 8.14
C LYS A 117 29.95 -27.90 7.39
N ASN A 118 28.98 -27.75 6.49
CA ASN A 118 28.72 -26.48 5.80
C ASN A 118 28.20 -25.45 6.76
N LEU A 119 27.18 -25.86 7.50
CA LEU A 119 26.53 -25.08 8.51
C LEU A 119 27.52 -24.59 9.58
N GLU A 120 28.39 -25.46 10.09
CA GLU A 120 29.47 -25.10 11.02
C GLU A 120 30.37 -23.98 10.46
N ASN A 121 30.88 -24.13 9.22
CA ASN A 121 31.75 -23.12 8.62
C ASN A 121 30.99 -21.81 8.31
N SER A 122 29.70 -21.90 7.98
CA SER A 122 28.82 -20.76 7.73
C SER A 122 28.56 -19.94 8.99
N VAL A 123 28.32 -20.62 10.12
CA VAL A 123 28.16 -19.99 11.43
C VAL A 123 29.47 -19.32 11.86
N GLU A 124 30.61 -20.01 11.76
CA GLU A 124 31.93 -19.42 12.08
C GLU A 124 32.19 -18.15 11.24
N ALA A 125 31.88 -18.18 9.94
CA ALA A 125 32.06 -17.04 9.06
C ALA A 125 31.13 -15.86 9.41
N PHE A 126 29.88 -16.13 9.78
CA PHE A 126 28.92 -15.13 10.20
C PHE A 126 29.37 -14.42 11.49
N TYR A 127 29.71 -15.19 12.53
CA TYR A 127 30.16 -14.61 13.81
C TYR A 127 31.47 -13.84 13.68
N LYS A 128 32.43 -14.35 12.91
CA LYS A 128 33.66 -13.62 12.61
C LYS A 128 33.42 -12.32 11.84
N THR A 129 32.38 -12.26 11.03
CA THR A 129 31.98 -11.02 10.35
C THR A 129 31.42 -10.03 11.36
N LEU A 130 30.60 -10.49 12.31
CA LEU A 130 30.06 -9.64 13.38
C LEU A 130 31.13 -9.11 14.34
N GLU A 131 32.13 -9.91 14.70
CA GLU A 131 33.29 -9.47 15.51
C GLU A 131 34.04 -8.29 14.85
N ALA A 132 34.05 -8.21 13.52
CA ALA A 132 34.62 -7.09 12.77
C ALA A 132 33.75 -5.82 12.79
N TYR A 133 32.53 -5.89 13.30
CA TYR A 133 31.62 -4.76 13.47
C TYR A 133 31.42 -4.37 14.94
N GLU A 134 32.07 -5.03 15.90
CA GLU A 134 32.06 -4.60 17.31
C GLU A 134 32.72 -3.21 17.44
N VAL A 135 31.94 -2.23 17.89
CA VAL A 135 32.42 -0.87 18.15
C VAL A 135 33.11 -0.86 19.52
N GLU A 136 34.41 -0.57 19.58
CA GLU A 136 35.15 -0.47 20.86
C GLU A 136 34.46 0.54 21.82
N GLU A 137 34.40 0.20 23.13
CA GLU A 137 33.77 1.03 24.19
C GLU A 137 34.29 2.49 24.27
N ASP A 138 35.48 2.78 23.69
CA ASP A 138 36.14 4.09 23.66
C ASP A 138 36.33 4.63 22.21
N TYR A 139 35.39 4.37 21.30
CA TYR A 139 35.56 4.79 19.91
C TYR A 139 35.70 6.32 19.76
N LYS A 140 36.69 6.72 18.95
CA LYS A 140 36.90 8.10 18.49
C LYS A 140 37.09 8.09 16.99
N LEU A 141 36.03 8.45 16.29
CA LEU A 141 36.01 8.46 14.84
C LEU A 141 36.08 9.91 14.36
N GLY A 142 37.18 10.30 13.74
CA GLY A 142 37.22 11.47 12.87
C GLY A 142 37.09 11.01 11.43
N SER A 143 36.20 11.60 10.64
CA SER A 143 36.04 11.25 9.23
C SER A 143 35.65 12.46 8.40
N LYS A 144 36.17 12.52 7.18
CA LYS A 144 35.67 13.39 6.13
C LYS A 144 34.79 12.58 5.19
N TYR A 145 33.64 13.12 4.87
CA TYR A 145 32.74 12.54 3.87
C TYR A 145 32.58 13.50 2.70
N SER A 146 32.30 12.94 1.53
CA SER A 146 31.86 13.69 0.35
C SER A 146 30.93 12.82 -0.49
N LEU A 147 29.79 13.38 -0.87
CA LEU A 147 28.84 12.87 -1.85
C LEU A 147 28.81 13.89 -2.98
N LYS A 148 29.40 13.55 -4.12
CA LYS A 148 29.52 14.42 -5.29
C LYS A 148 28.79 13.84 -6.49
N LEU A 149 27.90 14.62 -7.10
CA LEU A 149 27.32 14.34 -8.41
C LEU A 149 27.97 15.25 -9.44
N GLU A 150 28.45 14.70 -10.55
CA GLU A 150 29.12 15.41 -11.63
C GLU A 150 28.41 15.14 -12.96
N THR A 151 28.20 16.18 -13.75
CA THR A 151 27.68 16.06 -15.12
C THR A 151 28.81 15.69 -16.08
N GLY A 152 28.50 14.84 -17.06
CA GLY A 152 29.44 14.42 -18.09
C GLY A 152 29.06 14.95 -19.47
N GLU A 153 29.95 14.76 -20.45
CA GLU A 153 29.79 15.25 -21.83
C GLU A 153 28.60 14.61 -22.59
N GLY A 154 28.04 13.52 -22.09
CA GLY A 154 26.86 12.86 -22.66
C GLY A 154 25.53 13.39 -22.11
N LEU A 155 25.53 14.29 -21.13
CA LEU A 155 24.28 14.79 -20.52
C LEU A 155 23.43 15.57 -21.53
N SER A 156 24.03 16.49 -22.28
CA SER A 156 23.34 17.30 -23.29
C SER A 156 22.67 16.43 -24.37
N ASP A 157 23.33 15.34 -24.76
CA ASP A 157 22.83 14.38 -25.73
C ASP A 157 21.57 13.67 -25.20
N VAL A 158 21.59 13.20 -23.95
CA VAL A 158 20.46 12.50 -23.30
C VAL A 158 19.28 13.45 -23.03
N VAL A 159 19.56 14.67 -22.56
CA VAL A 159 18.53 15.70 -22.29
C VAL A 159 17.82 16.11 -23.59
N SER A 160 18.55 16.15 -24.71
CA SER A 160 17.98 16.40 -26.04
C SER A 160 16.98 15.32 -26.46
N LEU A 161 17.23 14.04 -26.13
CA LEU A 161 16.30 12.94 -26.43
C LEU A 161 14.96 13.10 -25.68
N ALA A 162 14.97 13.75 -24.51
CA ALA A 162 13.76 14.08 -23.75
C ALA A 162 13.04 15.35 -24.25
N GLY A 163 13.50 15.96 -25.36
CA GLY A 163 12.89 17.16 -25.93
C GLY A 163 13.22 18.46 -25.20
N ILE A 164 14.21 18.45 -24.31
CA ILE A 164 14.64 19.61 -23.51
C ILE A 164 15.86 20.27 -24.18
N ASP A 165 15.89 21.60 -24.26
CA ASP A 165 17.06 22.34 -24.78
C ASP A 165 18.27 22.15 -23.83
N PRO A 166 19.41 21.59 -24.32
CA PRO A 166 20.60 21.39 -23.50
C PRO A 166 21.11 22.66 -22.79
N GLN A 167 20.88 23.85 -23.35
CA GLN A 167 21.30 25.11 -22.75
C GLN A 167 20.70 25.35 -21.36
N VAL A 168 19.57 24.69 -21.02
CA VAL A 168 18.92 24.78 -19.71
C VAL A 168 19.76 24.13 -18.60
N ILE A 169 20.56 23.10 -18.92
CA ILE A 169 21.34 22.33 -17.93
C ILE A 169 22.85 22.54 -18.05
N ASP A 170 23.33 23.17 -19.12
CA ASP A 170 24.76 23.40 -19.38
C ASP A 170 25.50 24.18 -18.27
N TRP A 171 24.77 24.95 -17.47
CA TRP A 171 25.35 25.68 -16.33
C TRP A 171 25.72 24.75 -15.16
N LEU A 172 25.09 23.58 -15.06
CA LEU A 172 25.28 22.63 -13.96
C LEU A 172 26.44 21.67 -14.27
N LYS A 173 27.47 21.70 -13.41
CA LYS A 173 28.68 20.87 -13.50
C LYS A 173 28.78 19.87 -12.37
N SER A 174 28.51 20.32 -11.15
CA SER A 174 28.60 19.48 -9.96
C SER A 174 27.69 19.94 -8.84
N ILE A 175 27.23 18.99 -8.03
CA ILE A 175 26.60 19.21 -6.73
C ILE A 175 27.35 18.34 -5.73
N GLU A 176 27.81 18.91 -4.63
CA GLU A 176 28.57 18.18 -3.61
C GLU A 176 28.04 18.47 -2.21
N LEU A 177 27.84 17.42 -1.42
CA LEU A 177 27.69 17.51 0.01
C LEU A 177 28.95 16.92 0.64
N ALA A 178 29.72 17.75 1.34
CA ALA A 178 30.97 17.33 1.96
C ALA A 178 31.03 17.82 3.40
N GLY A 179 31.90 17.24 4.21
CA GLY A 179 32.07 17.73 5.56
C GLY A 179 32.90 16.82 6.43
N LYS A 180 32.85 17.10 7.72
CA LYS A 180 33.51 16.31 8.75
C LYS A 180 32.50 15.77 9.73
N ILE A 181 32.77 14.58 10.24
CA ILE A 181 32.09 14.00 11.39
C ILE A 181 33.18 13.58 12.38
N ASN A 182 33.04 14.05 13.61
CA ASN A 182 33.78 13.59 14.78
C ASN A 182 32.77 12.94 15.72
N ALA A 183 32.80 11.62 15.79
CA ALA A 183 31.88 10.83 16.60
C ALA A 183 32.63 10.13 17.74
N SER A 184 32.01 10.13 18.91
CA SER A 184 32.44 9.37 20.08
C SER A 184 31.22 9.01 20.93
N GLN A 185 31.42 8.14 21.93
CA GLN A 185 30.34 7.70 22.81
C GLN A 185 29.54 8.85 23.46
N ASN A 186 30.21 9.96 23.84
CA ASN A 186 29.59 11.04 24.61
C ASN A 186 29.46 12.37 23.85
N ASP A 187 30.22 12.55 22.77
CA ASP A 187 30.30 13.81 22.05
C ASP A 187 30.29 13.51 20.54
N ASN A 188 29.34 14.12 19.80
CA ASN A 188 29.28 14.04 18.35
C ASN A 188 29.22 15.44 17.76
N HIS A 189 30.11 15.77 16.84
CA HIS A 189 30.04 17.04 16.12
C HIS A 189 30.50 16.90 14.69
N GLY A 190 30.03 17.80 13.86
CA GLY A 190 30.41 17.78 12.47
C GLY A 190 29.98 19.04 11.77
N ASN A 191 30.28 19.05 10.48
CA ASN A 191 29.74 20.05 9.60
C ASN A 191 29.27 19.40 8.29
N LEU A 192 28.34 20.09 7.63
CA LEU A 192 27.79 19.75 6.32
C LEU A 192 27.92 20.99 5.44
N GLN A 193 28.83 20.90 4.50
CA GLN A 193 29.09 21.89 3.46
C GLN A 193 28.35 21.48 2.19
N GLY A 194 27.53 22.37 1.66
CA GLY A 194 26.91 22.22 0.34
C GLY A 194 27.68 23.04 -0.69
N LEU A 195 28.13 22.39 -1.76
CA LEU A 195 28.78 23.05 -2.90
C LEU A 195 27.99 22.85 -4.19
N LEU A 196 27.90 23.90 -4.99
CA LEU A 196 27.34 23.90 -6.33
C LEU A 196 28.41 24.40 -7.30
N ASN A 197 28.71 23.62 -8.33
CA ASN A 197 29.78 23.92 -9.28
C ASN A 197 31.13 24.20 -8.59
N ASP A 198 31.42 23.41 -7.56
CA ASP A 198 32.58 23.53 -6.66
C ASP A 198 32.66 24.88 -5.90
N LYS A 199 31.54 25.61 -5.78
CA LYS A 199 31.39 26.81 -4.93
C LYS A 199 30.55 26.49 -3.70
N GLU A 200 31.08 26.82 -2.52
CA GLU A 200 30.34 26.69 -1.26
C GLU A 200 29.10 27.59 -1.27
N LEU A 201 27.94 26.98 -1.01
CA LEU A 201 26.67 27.70 -0.84
C LEU A 201 26.31 27.83 0.64
N PHE A 202 26.63 26.81 1.44
CA PHE A 202 26.38 26.81 2.88
C PHE A 202 27.36 25.89 3.61
N ASP A 203 27.56 26.18 4.90
CA ASP A 203 28.28 25.32 5.85
C ASP A 203 27.48 25.24 7.15
N LEU A 204 26.82 24.11 7.38
CA LEU A 204 26.05 23.84 8.59
C LEU A 204 26.94 23.10 9.60
N SER A 205 27.22 23.72 10.74
CA SER A 205 27.88 23.06 11.87
C SER A 205 26.85 22.53 12.86
N PHE A 206 27.05 21.31 13.36
CA PHE A 206 26.21 20.71 14.40
C PHE A 206 27.06 20.06 15.50
N MET A 207 26.59 20.16 16.74
CA MET A 207 27.19 19.53 17.92
C MET A 207 26.08 18.92 18.78
N LEU A 208 26.30 17.69 19.21
CA LEU A 208 25.43 16.92 20.11
C LEU A 208 26.20 16.71 21.42
N ASP A 209 25.72 17.35 22.48
CA ASP A 209 26.14 17.10 23.85
C ASP A 209 25.22 16.03 24.45
N SER A 210 25.58 14.75 24.27
CA SER A 210 24.77 13.63 24.76
C SER A 210 24.68 13.61 26.28
N LYS A 211 25.67 14.16 26.99
CA LYS A 211 25.71 14.19 28.46
C LYS A 211 24.68 15.15 29.03
N ASN A 212 24.59 16.34 28.45
CA ASN A 212 23.65 17.37 28.91
C ASN A 212 22.34 17.35 28.11
N LYS A 213 22.23 16.50 27.08
CA LYS A 213 21.08 16.38 26.16
C LYS A 213 20.77 17.70 25.45
N VAL A 214 21.82 18.32 24.90
CA VAL A 214 21.72 19.59 24.19
C VAL A 214 22.23 19.44 22.76
N ILE A 215 21.50 20.01 21.79
CA ILE A 215 21.97 20.16 20.41
C ILE A 215 22.32 21.62 20.15
N TYR A 216 23.46 21.83 19.50
CA TYR A 216 23.84 23.12 18.96
C TYR A 216 23.93 23.03 17.44
N ALA A 217 23.33 23.98 16.74
CA ALA A 217 23.44 24.10 15.29
C ALA A 217 23.81 25.53 14.91
N SER A 218 24.68 25.71 13.92
CA SER A 218 25.01 27.02 13.36
C SER A 218 25.06 26.90 11.85
N LEU A 219 24.38 27.83 11.19
CA LEU A 219 24.43 28.00 9.76
C LEU A 219 24.84 29.46 9.54
N PRO A 220 26.13 29.77 9.38
CA PRO A 220 26.64 31.14 9.50
C PRO A 220 25.99 32.14 8.54
N ILE A 221 25.51 31.70 7.38
CA ILE A 221 24.76 32.54 6.44
C ILE A 221 23.39 32.98 6.99
N LEU A 222 22.81 32.22 7.92
CA LEU A 222 21.59 32.56 8.67
C LEU A 222 21.88 33.18 10.03
N THR A 223 22.83 32.60 10.78
CA THR A 223 22.99 32.86 12.22
C THR A 223 24.23 33.71 12.55
N GLY A 224 25.01 34.13 11.55
CA GLY A 224 26.29 34.82 11.77
C GLY A 224 27.26 33.96 12.56
N ASP A 225 27.75 34.46 13.69
CA ASP A 225 28.62 33.70 14.60
C ASP A 225 27.87 33.03 15.78
N LYS A 226 26.53 33.06 15.75
CA LYS A 226 25.67 32.47 16.78
C LYS A 226 25.31 31.01 16.46
N TYR A 227 24.97 30.28 17.52
CA TYR A 227 24.44 28.91 17.49
C TYR A 227 23.00 28.88 18.01
N ILE A 228 22.13 28.13 17.36
CA ILE A 228 20.84 27.73 17.91
C ILE A 228 21.09 26.57 18.88
N LYS A 229 20.60 26.70 20.11
CA LYS A 229 20.69 25.69 21.17
C LYS A 229 19.30 25.11 21.41
N PHE A 230 19.17 23.79 21.39
CA PHE A 230 17.96 23.08 21.79
C PHE A 230 18.27 22.17 22.98
N ASP A 231 17.64 22.43 24.12
CA ASP A 231 17.81 21.66 25.36
C ASP A 231 16.62 20.70 25.54
N PHE A 232 16.89 19.39 25.44
CA PHE A 232 15.84 18.38 25.56
C PHE A 232 15.30 18.24 26.98
N ASN A 233 16.06 18.60 28.02
CA ASN A 233 15.56 18.56 29.39
C ASN A 233 14.54 19.67 29.60
N GLU A 234 14.84 20.89 29.14
CA GLU A 234 13.93 22.04 29.21
C GLU A 234 12.63 21.75 28.44
N TYR A 235 12.75 21.21 27.21
CA TYR A 235 11.59 20.77 26.44
C TYR A 235 10.76 19.70 27.17
N THR A 236 11.42 18.71 27.78
CA THR A 236 10.73 17.65 28.54
C THR A 236 9.99 18.21 29.76
N GLU A 237 10.59 19.15 30.50
CA GLU A 237 9.93 19.83 31.62
C GLU A 237 8.70 20.63 31.14
N MET A 238 8.83 21.41 30.06
CA MET A 238 7.71 22.14 29.45
C MET A 238 6.57 21.20 29.03
N MET A 239 6.89 20.07 28.40
CA MET A 239 5.89 19.09 27.97
C MET A 239 5.22 18.39 29.17
N LYS A 240 5.97 18.08 30.23
CA LYS A 240 5.38 17.54 31.48
C LYS A 240 4.49 18.54 32.20
N GLU A 241 4.82 19.84 32.16
CA GLU A 241 3.92 20.88 32.67
C GLU A 241 2.65 21.03 31.82
N ALA A 242 2.77 20.92 30.49
CA ALA A 242 1.64 21.07 29.58
C ALA A 242 0.71 19.83 29.54
N TYR A 243 1.26 18.62 29.64
CA TYR A 243 0.55 17.36 29.41
C TYR A 243 0.48 16.43 30.65
N GLY A 244 1.14 16.77 31.76
CA GLY A 244 1.11 16.01 33.02
C GLY A 244 2.16 14.90 33.13
N GLU A 245 2.14 14.16 34.26
CA GLU A 245 3.11 13.07 34.55
C GLU A 245 3.00 11.86 33.60
N ASP A 246 1.93 11.76 32.81
CA ASP A 246 1.71 10.68 31.84
C ASP A 246 2.41 10.92 30.48
N PHE A 247 3.14 12.03 30.32
CA PHE A 247 3.95 12.30 29.13
C PHE A 247 5.11 11.30 29.01
N ASP A 248 5.04 10.43 27.98
CA ASP A 248 6.09 9.48 27.65
C ASP A 248 7.29 10.18 27.00
N ASP A 249 8.37 10.33 27.77
CA ASP A 249 9.61 10.97 27.34
C ASP A 249 10.66 9.97 26.81
N SER A 250 10.32 8.68 26.66
CA SER A 250 11.25 7.63 26.24
C SER A 250 11.87 7.90 24.86
N MET A 251 11.07 8.32 23.87
CA MET A 251 11.56 8.71 22.54
C MET A 251 12.50 9.93 22.57
N LEU A 252 12.36 10.82 23.55
CA LEU A 252 13.12 12.07 23.66
C LEU A 252 14.40 11.89 24.49
N ASN A 253 14.39 10.97 25.46
CA ASN A 253 15.48 10.78 26.41
C ASN A 253 16.43 9.63 26.08
N ASP A 254 15.93 8.55 25.47
CA ASP A 254 16.67 7.29 25.32
C ASP A 254 16.98 6.95 23.85
N ASP A 255 16.04 7.13 22.92
CA ASP A 255 16.20 6.65 21.54
C ASP A 255 17.14 7.49 20.66
N ILE A 256 17.19 8.81 20.87
CA ILE A 256 18.04 9.73 20.09
C ILE A 256 19.53 9.58 20.49
N PHE A 257 19.81 9.13 21.71
CA PHE A 257 21.15 9.08 22.30
C PHE A 257 21.69 7.65 22.52
N LYS A 258 20.87 6.59 22.43
CA LYS A 258 21.32 5.18 22.53
C LYS A 258 21.87 4.67 21.20
N THR A 259 23.07 4.08 21.25
CA THR A 259 23.60 3.24 20.17
C THR A 259 23.35 1.78 20.57
N TYR A 260 22.48 1.05 19.86
CA TYR A 260 22.23 -0.35 20.13
C TYR A 260 23.36 -1.22 19.54
N ASP A 261 24.05 -1.98 20.38
CA ASP A 261 24.97 -3.01 19.91
C ASP A 261 24.16 -4.24 19.46
N ILE A 262 24.16 -4.53 18.16
CA ILE A 262 23.35 -5.64 17.63
C ILE A 262 23.89 -7.00 18.09
N THR A 263 25.18 -7.09 18.45
CA THR A 263 25.83 -8.35 18.85
C THR A 263 25.31 -8.85 20.19
N GLU A 264 24.83 -7.93 21.02
CA GLU A 264 24.22 -8.23 22.31
C GLU A 264 22.91 -9.02 22.22
N PHE A 265 22.21 -8.96 21.08
CA PHE A 265 20.94 -9.67 20.87
C PHE A 265 21.13 -11.07 20.30
N LEU A 266 22.34 -11.43 19.88
CA LEU A 266 22.62 -12.70 19.25
C LEU A 266 22.97 -13.77 20.30
N PRO A 267 22.58 -15.04 20.09
CA PRO A 267 23.09 -16.13 20.89
C PRO A 267 24.61 -16.26 20.70
N LYS A 268 25.27 -16.98 21.60
CA LYS A 268 26.69 -17.34 21.40
C LYS A 268 26.84 -18.25 20.18
N GLU A 269 27.98 -18.15 19.49
CA GLU A 269 28.31 -18.94 18.30
C GLU A 269 28.01 -20.43 18.50
N GLU A 270 28.44 -21.01 19.63
CA GLU A 270 28.24 -22.43 19.90
C GLU A 270 26.78 -22.82 20.13
N VAL A 271 25.96 -21.88 20.63
CA VAL A 271 24.51 -22.08 20.84
C VAL A 271 23.78 -22.02 19.51
N ALA A 272 24.12 -21.04 18.66
CA ALA A 272 23.59 -20.96 17.31
C ALA A 272 23.93 -22.23 16.52
N GLU A 273 25.21 -22.61 16.47
CA GLU A 273 25.65 -23.83 15.77
C GLU A 273 24.86 -25.07 16.25
N ALA A 274 24.74 -25.26 17.57
CA ALA A 274 24.05 -26.42 18.14
C ALA A 274 22.56 -26.48 17.77
N LEU A 275 21.84 -25.35 17.81
CA LEU A 275 20.42 -25.28 17.45
C LEU A 275 20.20 -25.62 15.98
N LEU A 276 21.07 -25.11 15.11
CA LEU A 276 20.94 -25.31 13.66
C LEU A 276 21.26 -26.74 13.26
N LEU A 277 22.30 -27.32 13.85
CA LEU A 277 22.62 -28.73 13.66
C LEU A 277 21.47 -29.63 14.17
N LYS A 278 20.83 -29.27 15.28
CA LYS A 278 19.69 -30.00 15.87
C LYS A 278 18.48 -29.98 14.94
N TYR A 279 18.06 -28.82 14.45
CA TYR A 279 16.88 -28.72 13.58
C TYR A 279 17.16 -29.29 12.19
N PHE A 280 18.39 -29.16 11.69
CA PHE A 280 18.82 -29.85 10.48
C PHE A 280 18.74 -31.37 10.63
N ASP A 281 19.15 -31.92 11.78
CA ASP A 281 19.03 -33.35 12.06
C ASP A 281 17.58 -33.83 12.05
N ILE A 282 16.66 -33.05 12.65
CA ILE A 282 15.23 -33.37 12.65
C ILE A 282 14.68 -33.33 11.23
N PHE A 283 15.01 -32.29 10.47
CA PHE A 283 14.56 -32.16 9.09
C PHE A 283 15.02 -33.35 8.24
N VAL A 284 16.32 -33.65 8.20
CA VAL A 284 16.87 -34.74 7.39
C VAL A 284 16.41 -36.12 7.85
N ALA A 285 16.16 -36.32 9.15
CA ALA A 285 15.62 -37.57 9.67
C ALA A 285 14.20 -37.89 9.15
N ASN A 286 13.48 -36.87 8.68
CA ASN A 286 12.13 -37.00 8.11
C ASN A 286 12.13 -36.94 6.56
N LEU A 287 13.28 -36.71 5.92
CA LEU A 287 13.42 -36.77 4.46
C LEU A 287 13.73 -38.21 4.03
N GLY A 288 12.70 -38.97 3.61
CA GLY A 288 12.71 -40.38 3.22
C GLY A 288 14.06 -41.07 2.91
N LYS A 289 14.27 -41.49 1.66
CA LYS A 289 15.52 -42.15 1.22
C LYS A 289 16.17 -41.35 0.10
N ALA A 290 17.50 -41.29 0.13
CA ALA A 290 18.27 -40.65 -0.91
C ALA A 290 19.00 -41.65 -1.78
N GLU A 291 19.17 -41.30 -3.05
CA GLU A 291 20.06 -41.99 -3.97
C GLU A 291 21.42 -41.30 -4.05
N LYS A 292 22.48 -42.09 -4.20
CA LYS A 292 23.86 -41.60 -4.38
C LYS A 292 24.46 -42.17 -5.66
N LYS A 293 24.89 -41.30 -6.57
CA LYS A 293 25.63 -41.70 -7.78
C LYS A 293 26.84 -40.81 -8.05
N ASN A 294 27.81 -41.36 -8.78
CA ASN A 294 28.88 -40.55 -9.36
C ASN A 294 28.31 -39.77 -10.54
N ASP A 295 28.62 -38.48 -10.62
CA ASP A 295 28.11 -37.62 -11.68
C ASP A 295 29.17 -36.62 -12.16
N LYS A 296 28.88 -35.92 -13.24
CA LYS A 296 29.68 -34.81 -13.75
C LYS A 296 28.80 -33.59 -13.91
N LEU A 297 29.02 -32.59 -13.06
CA LEU A 297 28.34 -31.30 -13.17
C LEU A 297 29.00 -30.48 -14.27
N THR A 298 28.19 -29.97 -15.21
CA THR A 298 28.65 -29.09 -16.30
C THR A 298 27.83 -27.80 -16.25
N ILE A 299 28.52 -26.66 -16.21
CA ILE A 299 27.92 -25.33 -16.31
C ILE A 299 28.70 -24.59 -17.40
N GLY A 300 28.01 -24.17 -18.46
CA GLY A 300 28.66 -23.70 -19.68
C GLY A 300 29.60 -24.75 -20.27
N ASP A 301 30.88 -24.41 -20.43
CA ASP A 301 31.95 -25.30 -20.91
C ASP A 301 32.81 -25.90 -19.78
N ALA A 302 32.56 -25.52 -18.52
CA ALA A 302 33.30 -26.01 -17.39
C ALA A 302 32.64 -27.28 -16.83
N THR A 303 33.45 -28.31 -16.56
CA THR A 303 32.97 -29.58 -16.01
C THR A 303 33.78 -29.98 -14.78
N GLN A 304 33.11 -30.46 -13.73
CA GLN A 304 33.77 -31.05 -12.57
C GLN A 304 33.11 -32.38 -12.15
N ALA A 305 33.94 -33.32 -11.68
CA ALA A 305 33.45 -34.59 -11.16
C ALA A 305 32.83 -34.40 -9.77
N CYS A 306 31.61 -34.89 -9.60
CA CYS A 306 30.81 -34.75 -8.40
C CYS A 306 30.25 -36.09 -7.91
N THR A 307 29.73 -36.05 -6.69
CA THR A 307 28.79 -37.04 -6.17
C THR A 307 27.43 -36.37 -6.16
N LEU A 308 26.45 -36.91 -6.87
CA LEU A 308 25.07 -36.44 -6.84
C LEU A 308 24.32 -37.22 -5.78
N ILE A 309 23.69 -36.49 -4.85
CA ILE A 309 22.67 -37.01 -3.94
C ILE A 309 21.31 -36.51 -4.42
N THR A 310 20.35 -37.41 -4.54
CA THR A 310 18.99 -37.10 -4.98
C THR A 310 18.02 -37.60 -3.92
N TYR A 311 17.18 -36.70 -3.41
CA TYR A 311 16.00 -37.03 -2.61
C TYR A 311 14.78 -36.91 -3.51
N GLU A 312 13.91 -37.91 -3.47
CA GLU A 312 12.53 -37.78 -3.91
C GLU A 312 11.71 -37.56 -2.64
N ILE A 313 11.14 -36.37 -2.49
CA ILE A 313 10.44 -35.96 -1.29
C ILE A 313 8.98 -35.81 -1.69
N ASP A 314 8.13 -36.75 -1.28
CA ASP A 314 6.70 -36.55 -1.44
C ASP A 314 6.18 -35.49 -0.44
N GLU A 315 4.99 -34.99 -0.73
CA GLU A 315 4.34 -33.94 0.05
C GLU A 315 4.15 -34.33 1.53
N VAL A 316 3.89 -35.61 1.80
CA VAL A 316 3.71 -36.14 3.16
C VAL A 316 5.01 -36.08 3.95
N ASP A 317 6.12 -36.52 3.36
CA ASP A 317 7.45 -36.46 3.96
C ASP A 317 7.89 -35.00 4.22
N PHE A 318 7.59 -34.09 3.28
CA PHE A 318 7.89 -32.67 3.45
C PHE A 318 7.13 -32.03 4.61
N TYR A 319 5.81 -32.24 4.70
CA TYR A 319 5.01 -31.70 5.80
C TYR A 319 5.36 -32.33 7.15
N ASN A 320 5.65 -33.64 7.19
CA ASN A 320 6.13 -34.30 8.40
C ASN A 320 7.46 -33.70 8.88
N ALA A 321 8.42 -33.48 7.97
CA ALA A 321 9.71 -32.88 8.30
C ALA A 321 9.57 -31.45 8.83
N SER A 322 8.77 -30.63 8.15
CA SER A 322 8.54 -29.23 8.53
C SER A 322 7.82 -29.11 9.87
N LYS A 323 6.77 -29.92 10.07
CA LYS A 323 6.04 -29.97 11.34
C LYS A 323 6.93 -30.43 12.49
N ALA A 324 7.76 -31.47 12.30
CA ALA A 324 8.65 -31.97 13.35
C ALA A 324 9.67 -30.91 13.81
N VAL A 325 10.19 -30.10 12.88
CA VAL A 325 11.10 -28.98 13.22
C VAL A 325 10.37 -27.92 14.04
N LEU A 326 9.17 -27.50 13.61
CA LEU A 326 8.40 -26.47 14.32
C LEU A 326 7.93 -26.93 15.71
N GLU A 327 7.53 -28.19 15.85
CA GLU A 327 7.18 -28.79 17.15
C GLU A 327 8.38 -28.80 18.10
N GLU A 328 9.59 -29.06 17.61
CA GLU A 328 10.80 -28.99 18.43
C GLU A 328 11.15 -27.54 18.80
N ILE A 329 11.09 -26.59 17.86
CA ILE A 329 11.34 -25.16 18.13
C ILE A 329 10.40 -24.66 19.23
N LYS A 330 9.11 -25.00 19.13
CA LYS A 330 8.08 -24.66 20.13
C LYS A 330 8.43 -25.17 21.53
N ALA A 331 9.07 -26.33 21.63
CA ALA A 331 9.44 -26.97 22.89
C ALA A 331 10.86 -26.61 23.38
N ASP A 332 11.65 -25.91 22.58
CA ASP A 332 13.08 -25.70 22.83
C ASP A 332 13.34 -24.59 23.87
N LYS A 333 13.93 -24.98 25.00
CA LYS A 333 14.25 -24.08 26.11
C LYS A 333 15.35 -23.07 25.79
N GLU A 334 16.25 -23.38 24.86
CA GLU A 334 17.25 -22.39 24.43
C GLU A 334 16.61 -21.34 23.52
N ILE A 335 15.64 -21.70 22.67
CA ILE A 335 14.86 -20.71 21.89
C ILE A 335 14.04 -19.81 22.81
N GLU A 336 13.34 -20.38 23.79
CA GLU A 336 12.62 -19.59 24.81
C GLU A 336 13.54 -18.56 25.46
N LYS A 337 14.73 -18.99 25.87
CA LYS A 337 15.73 -18.13 26.51
C LYS A 337 16.26 -17.05 25.57
N ILE A 338 16.50 -17.37 24.30
CA ILE A 338 16.95 -16.40 23.30
C ILE A 338 15.89 -15.32 23.09
N VAL A 339 14.63 -15.72 22.84
CA VAL A 339 13.52 -14.78 22.61
C VAL A 339 13.29 -13.90 23.83
N LYS A 340 13.32 -14.47 25.04
CA LYS A 340 13.15 -13.71 26.29
C LYS A 340 14.30 -12.73 26.53
N ASN A 341 15.54 -13.15 26.34
CA ASN A 341 16.71 -12.27 26.49
C ASN A 341 16.67 -11.10 25.49
N VAL A 342 16.25 -11.36 24.25
CA VAL A 342 16.06 -10.30 23.24
C VAL A 342 14.98 -9.31 23.69
N ALA A 343 13.84 -9.79 24.20
CA ALA A 343 12.78 -8.94 24.72
C ALA A 343 13.23 -8.10 25.94
N GLU A 344 13.94 -8.71 26.89
CA GLU A 344 14.49 -8.02 28.07
C GLU A 344 15.46 -6.90 27.66
N LYS A 345 16.32 -7.14 26.66
CA LYS A 345 17.26 -6.12 26.16
C LYS A 345 16.60 -4.99 25.38
N MET A 346 15.37 -5.19 24.93
CA MET A 346 14.54 -4.17 24.29
C MET A 346 13.53 -3.55 25.26
N ASP A 347 13.75 -3.70 26.58
CA ASP A 347 12.84 -3.21 27.63
C ASP A 347 11.37 -3.63 27.41
N SER A 348 11.17 -4.81 26.83
CA SER A 348 9.86 -5.37 26.48
C SER A 348 9.47 -6.51 27.42
N ASP A 349 8.16 -6.77 27.55
CA ASP A 349 7.68 -7.92 28.34
C ASP A 349 8.07 -9.23 27.66
N SER A 350 9.02 -9.93 28.29
CA SER A 350 9.59 -11.17 27.75
C SER A 350 8.58 -12.32 27.64
N GLU A 351 7.56 -12.37 28.50
CA GLU A 351 6.54 -13.41 28.44
C GLU A 351 5.51 -13.11 27.35
N GLU A 352 5.15 -11.84 27.15
CA GLU A 352 4.28 -11.41 26.06
C GLU A 352 4.91 -11.70 24.70
N VAL A 353 6.16 -11.26 24.49
CA VAL A 353 6.89 -11.47 23.23
C VAL A 353 7.06 -12.96 22.92
N TYR A 354 7.42 -13.77 23.93
CA TYR A 354 7.53 -15.21 23.76
C TYR A 354 6.18 -15.86 23.45
N SER A 355 5.09 -15.43 24.09
CA SER A 355 3.75 -15.95 23.80
C SER A 355 3.34 -15.67 22.35
N SER A 356 3.59 -14.47 21.84
CA SER A 356 3.33 -14.14 20.43
C SER A 356 4.20 -14.95 19.46
N PHE A 357 5.46 -15.21 19.82
CA PHE A 357 6.33 -16.09 19.03
C PHE A 357 5.76 -17.52 18.93
N ILE A 358 5.26 -18.06 20.05
CA ILE A 358 4.64 -19.39 20.07
C ILE A 358 3.33 -19.42 19.28
N GLU A 359 2.50 -18.37 19.35
CA GLU A 359 1.24 -18.29 18.59
C GLU A 359 1.46 -18.40 17.07
N VAL A 360 2.50 -17.72 16.55
CA VAL A 360 2.89 -17.83 15.13
C VAL A 360 3.27 -19.26 14.76
N ILE A 361 4.06 -19.94 15.61
CA ILE A 361 4.45 -21.34 15.37
C ILE A 361 3.24 -22.28 15.44
N GLU A 362 2.32 -22.04 16.37
CA GLU A 362 1.09 -22.84 16.49
C GLU A 362 0.20 -22.74 15.25
N ASN A 363 0.08 -21.54 14.68
CA ASN A 363 -0.67 -21.33 13.44
C ASN A 363 -0.02 -22.06 12.25
N ALA A 364 1.31 -21.95 12.10
CA ALA A 364 2.03 -22.67 11.05
C ALA A 364 1.92 -24.21 11.19
N ILE A 365 2.00 -24.74 12.42
CA ILE A 365 1.79 -26.17 12.68
C ILE A 365 0.36 -26.60 12.34
N LYS A 366 -0.63 -25.74 12.60
CA LYS A 366 -2.04 -26.01 12.30
C LYS A 366 -2.28 -26.10 10.80
N GLU A 367 -1.76 -25.16 10.02
CA GLU A 367 -1.81 -25.17 8.55
C GLU A 367 -1.14 -26.43 7.99
N LEU A 368 0.12 -26.69 8.35
CA LEU A 368 0.84 -27.90 7.93
C LEU A 368 0.13 -29.20 8.33
N THR A 369 -0.61 -29.20 9.44
CA THR A 369 -1.38 -30.38 9.85
C THR A 369 -2.60 -30.60 8.96
N HIS A 370 -3.25 -29.53 8.53
CA HIS A 370 -4.37 -29.62 7.59
C HIS A 370 -3.88 -30.16 6.25
N ASP A 371 -2.84 -29.56 5.68
CA ASP A 371 -2.25 -29.94 4.39
C ASP A 371 -1.72 -31.38 4.44
N LEU A 372 -1.12 -31.79 5.56
CA LEU A 372 -0.68 -33.17 5.78
C LEU A 372 -1.82 -34.19 5.78
N GLU A 373 -2.99 -33.85 6.34
CA GLU A 373 -4.13 -34.76 6.31
C GLU A 373 -4.71 -34.86 4.89
N GLU A 374 -4.74 -33.77 4.12
CA GLU A 374 -5.13 -33.80 2.70
C GLU A 374 -4.16 -34.62 1.85
N ALA A 375 -2.86 -34.41 2.03
CA ALA A 375 -1.82 -35.15 1.31
C ALA A 375 -1.89 -36.67 1.57
N LYS A 376 -2.31 -37.11 2.77
CA LYS A 376 -2.49 -38.54 3.09
C LYS A 376 -3.65 -39.20 2.37
N GLU A 377 -4.61 -38.43 1.87
CA GLU A 377 -5.75 -38.96 1.11
C GLU A 377 -5.41 -39.19 -0.38
N LYS A 378 -4.33 -38.57 -0.86
CA LYS A 378 -3.81 -38.74 -2.23
C LYS A 378 -3.30 -40.17 -2.44
N SER A 379 -3.52 -40.70 -3.63
CA SER A 379 -2.98 -42.00 -4.03
C SER A 379 -1.45 -41.96 -4.18
N GLU A 380 -0.78 -43.13 -4.11
CA GLU A 380 0.68 -43.21 -4.36
C GLU A 380 1.08 -42.65 -5.74
N GLU A 381 0.17 -42.68 -6.72
CA GLU A 381 0.40 -42.14 -8.06
C GLU A 381 0.25 -40.61 -8.13
N GLU A 382 -0.60 -40.02 -7.29
CA GLU A 382 -0.77 -38.57 -7.15
C GLU A 382 0.40 -37.96 -6.36
N LEU A 383 0.75 -38.56 -5.22
CA LEU A 383 1.92 -38.16 -4.43
C LEU A 383 3.23 -38.23 -5.23
N ALA A 384 3.34 -39.20 -6.14
CA ALA A 384 4.52 -39.33 -7.00
C ALA A 384 4.58 -38.27 -8.12
N LYS A 385 3.46 -37.64 -8.52
CA LYS A 385 3.45 -36.55 -9.52
C LYS A 385 3.90 -35.23 -8.91
N GLU A 386 3.51 -34.99 -7.67
CA GLU A 386 3.79 -33.76 -6.92
C GLU A 386 5.05 -33.86 -6.05
N ALA A 387 5.80 -34.96 -6.17
CA ALA A 387 7.03 -35.16 -5.44
C ALA A 387 8.09 -34.13 -5.85
N VAL A 388 8.76 -33.57 -4.85
CA VAL A 388 9.90 -32.68 -5.02
C VAL A 388 11.17 -33.51 -5.19
N THR A 389 11.80 -33.39 -6.34
CA THR A 389 13.14 -33.94 -6.53
C THR A 389 14.17 -32.91 -6.07
N TYR A 390 14.80 -33.14 -4.92
CA TYR A 390 15.92 -32.33 -4.42
C TYR A 390 17.27 -32.96 -4.77
N LYS A 391 18.12 -32.23 -5.49
CA LYS A 391 19.43 -32.68 -5.95
C LYS A 391 20.53 -31.82 -5.35
N VAL A 392 21.61 -32.45 -4.89
CA VAL A 392 22.84 -31.75 -4.49
C VAL A 392 24.06 -32.42 -5.09
N TRP A 393 24.89 -31.62 -5.76
CA TRP A 393 26.18 -32.05 -6.29
C TRP A 393 27.28 -31.70 -5.30
N ILE A 394 28.03 -32.70 -4.88
CA ILE A 394 29.10 -32.58 -3.90
C ILE A 394 30.44 -32.83 -4.61
N SER A 395 31.35 -31.86 -4.52
CA SER A 395 32.67 -31.93 -5.14
C SER A 395 33.52 -33.08 -4.58
N SER A 396 34.62 -33.43 -5.27
CA SER A 396 35.59 -34.41 -4.74
C SER A 396 36.15 -34.04 -3.36
N LYS A 397 36.11 -32.76 -2.97
CA LYS A 397 36.54 -32.25 -1.65
C LYS A 397 35.47 -32.36 -0.56
N GLY A 398 34.23 -32.71 -0.92
CA GLY A 398 33.13 -32.81 0.02
C GLY A 398 32.42 -31.47 0.25
N GLU A 399 32.36 -30.63 -0.78
CA GLU A 399 31.74 -29.30 -0.74
C GLU A 399 30.50 -29.32 -1.65
N PRO A 400 29.32 -28.87 -1.20
CA PRO A 400 28.17 -28.63 -2.09
C PRO A 400 28.56 -27.58 -3.13
N VAL A 401 28.38 -27.92 -4.41
CA VAL A 401 28.77 -27.07 -5.55
C VAL A 401 27.61 -26.77 -6.51
N ALA A 402 26.50 -27.50 -6.39
CA ALA A 402 25.23 -27.14 -7.01
C ALA A 402 24.05 -27.76 -6.25
N ARG A 403 22.89 -27.15 -6.40
CA ARG A 403 21.60 -27.63 -5.91
C ARG A 403 20.55 -27.49 -7.01
N ALA A 404 19.58 -28.40 -7.03
CA ALA A 404 18.37 -28.26 -7.82
C ALA A 404 17.14 -28.69 -7.02
N PHE A 405 16.03 -28.00 -7.24
CA PHE A 405 14.70 -28.37 -6.77
C PHE A 405 13.81 -28.48 -8.00
N GLU A 406 13.16 -29.61 -8.18
CA GLU A 406 12.31 -29.89 -9.34
C GLU A 406 10.95 -30.39 -8.85
N VAL A 407 9.87 -29.79 -9.30
CA VAL A 407 8.48 -30.18 -9.02
C VAL A 407 7.72 -30.05 -10.33
N GLU A 408 7.14 -31.14 -10.83
CA GLU A 408 6.47 -31.15 -12.13
C GLU A 408 7.31 -30.52 -13.28
N GLU A 409 6.86 -29.39 -13.83
CA GLU A 409 7.55 -28.62 -14.87
C GLU A 409 8.47 -27.52 -14.31
N ASP A 410 8.34 -27.20 -13.02
CA ASP A 410 9.08 -26.16 -12.34
C ASP A 410 10.47 -26.64 -11.90
N LYS A 411 11.49 -25.84 -12.17
CA LYS A 411 12.88 -26.17 -11.82
C LYS A 411 13.63 -24.94 -11.33
N PHE A 412 14.16 -25.06 -10.12
CA PHE A 412 15.19 -24.17 -9.63
C PHE A 412 16.54 -24.87 -9.69
N PHE A 413 17.56 -24.22 -10.23
CA PHE A 413 18.93 -24.69 -10.21
C PHE A 413 19.88 -23.57 -9.79
N THR A 414 20.87 -23.91 -8.98
CA THR A 414 22.00 -23.04 -8.68
C THR A 414 23.27 -23.85 -8.62
N GLY A 415 24.35 -23.37 -9.23
CA GLY A 415 25.59 -24.10 -9.24
C GLY A 415 26.81 -23.29 -9.60
N THR A 416 27.96 -23.80 -9.20
CA THR A 416 29.27 -23.28 -9.59
C THR A 416 30.24 -24.42 -9.87
N VAL A 417 30.82 -24.40 -11.07
CA VAL A 417 31.86 -25.33 -11.49
C VAL A 417 33.20 -24.61 -11.51
N LYS A 418 34.19 -25.21 -10.84
CA LYS A 418 35.57 -24.71 -10.85
C LYS A 418 36.48 -25.64 -11.65
N ASP A 419 36.97 -25.15 -12.80
CA ASP A 419 37.99 -25.82 -13.60
C ASP A 419 39.30 -25.02 -13.59
N GLY A 420 40.23 -25.44 -12.73
CA GLY A 420 41.49 -24.73 -12.51
C GLY A 420 41.28 -23.32 -11.94
N LYS A 421 41.56 -22.29 -12.76
CA LYS A 421 41.33 -20.88 -12.42
C LYS A 421 39.96 -20.37 -12.91
N ASN A 422 39.29 -21.11 -13.78
CA ASN A 422 38.00 -20.72 -14.33
C ASN A 422 36.90 -21.15 -13.36
N LEU A 423 35.90 -20.30 -13.25
CA LEU A 423 34.72 -20.48 -12.43
C LEU A 423 33.52 -20.18 -13.33
N ALA A 424 32.65 -21.16 -13.54
CA ALA A 424 31.39 -20.97 -14.25
C ALA A 424 30.26 -21.11 -13.23
N SER A 425 29.31 -20.18 -13.22
CA SER A 425 28.17 -20.23 -12.32
C SER A 425 26.88 -20.01 -13.07
N GLU A 426 25.81 -20.55 -12.50
CA GLU A 426 24.47 -20.50 -13.05
C GLU A 426 23.46 -20.48 -11.91
N ILE A 427 22.43 -19.65 -12.07
CA ILE A 427 21.18 -19.69 -11.33
C ILE A 427 20.08 -19.69 -12.38
N SER A 428 19.15 -20.63 -12.33
CA SER A 428 18.05 -20.68 -13.29
C SER A 428 16.76 -21.06 -12.60
N ILE A 429 15.67 -20.48 -13.08
CA ILE A 429 14.30 -20.78 -12.70
C ILE A 429 13.55 -21.07 -14.00
N VAL A 430 12.85 -22.19 -14.04
CA VAL A 430 11.93 -22.56 -15.11
C VAL A 430 10.57 -22.76 -14.48
N SER A 431 9.52 -22.17 -15.04
CA SER A 431 8.14 -22.42 -14.59
C SER A 431 7.18 -22.76 -15.73
N GLU A 432 6.26 -23.70 -15.48
CA GLU A 432 5.17 -24.14 -16.38
C GLU A 432 5.59 -24.39 -17.85
N GLY A 433 6.83 -24.87 -18.04
CA GLY A 433 7.35 -25.23 -19.35
C GLY A 433 7.50 -24.07 -20.36
N LYS A 434 7.35 -22.81 -19.95
CA LYS A 434 7.32 -21.64 -20.86
C LYS A 434 8.33 -20.55 -20.53
N GLU A 435 8.48 -20.16 -19.26
CA GLU A 435 9.31 -19.01 -18.87
C GLU A 435 10.60 -19.47 -18.17
N GLU A 436 11.76 -19.28 -18.83
CA GLU A 436 13.09 -19.51 -18.23
C GLU A 436 13.75 -18.17 -17.88
N VAL A 437 14.08 -17.97 -16.60
CA VAL A 437 14.96 -16.88 -16.16
C VAL A 437 16.28 -17.47 -15.71
N LYS A 438 17.37 -17.08 -16.37
CA LYS A 438 18.69 -17.66 -16.17
C LYS A 438 19.75 -16.60 -16.00
N PHE A 439 20.46 -16.64 -14.88
CA PHE A 439 21.67 -15.85 -14.65
C PHE A 439 22.90 -16.76 -14.74
N GLU A 440 23.70 -16.62 -15.79
CA GLU A 440 24.88 -17.46 -16.02
C GLU A 440 26.13 -16.65 -16.34
N GLY A 441 27.31 -17.18 -16.04
CA GLY A 441 28.54 -16.48 -16.37
C GLY A 441 29.81 -17.23 -16.05
N LYS A 442 30.93 -16.62 -16.44
CA LYS A 442 32.27 -17.16 -16.24
C LYS A 442 33.21 -16.10 -15.70
N ALA A 443 33.96 -16.47 -14.67
CA ALA A 443 35.02 -15.68 -14.09
C ALA A 443 36.35 -16.45 -14.04
N VAL A 444 37.44 -15.70 -14.01
CA VAL A 444 38.80 -16.18 -13.81
C VAL A 444 39.30 -15.71 -12.45
N ILE A 445 39.78 -16.64 -11.64
CA ILE A 445 40.44 -16.36 -10.37
C ILE A 445 41.91 -16.03 -10.64
N SER A 446 42.28 -14.78 -10.37
CA SER A 446 43.66 -14.30 -10.39
C SER A 446 44.10 -13.89 -8.99
N SER A 447 45.05 -14.64 -8.43
CA SER A 447 45.51 -14.49 -7.03
C SER A 447 44.37 -14.67 -6.01
N LYS A 448 43.65 -13.60 -5.68
CA LYS A 448 42.50 -13.57 -4.77
C LYS A 448 41.31 -12.78 -5.30
N ASN A 449 41.36 -12.36 -6.57
CA ASN A 449 40.32 -11.57 -7.20
C ASN A 449 39.67 -12.35 -8.34
N LEU A 450 38.39 -12.06 -8.57
CA LEU A 450 37.56 -12.55 -9.66
C LEU A 450 37.48 -11.47 -10.75
N SER A 451 37.52 -11.90 -12.00
CA SER A 451 37.14 -11.06 -13.13
C SER A 451 36.46 -11.91 -14.19
N GLY A 452 35.36 -11.44 -14.75
CA GLY A 452 34.48 -12.26 -15.56
C GLY A 452 33.25 -11.53 -16.05
N GLU A 453 32.49 -12.21 -16.90
CA GLU A 453 31.25 -11.71 -17.49
C GLU A 453 30.11 -12.66 -17.10
N TYR A 454 28.98 -12.08 -16.71
CA TYR A 454 27.74 -12.75 -16.35
C TYR A 454 26.58 -12.13 -17.11
N LYS A 455 25.52 -12.90 -17.35
CA LYS A 455 24.38 -12.50 -18.17
C LYS A 455 23.10 -12.91 -17.50
N LEU A 456 22.11 -12.03 -17.56
CA LEU A 456 20.71 -12.36 -17.33
C LEU A 456 20.05 -12.66 -18.66
N LEU A 457 19.48 -13.85 -18.75
CA LEU A 457 18.73 -14.36 -19.87
C LEU A 457 17.28 -14.54 -19.44
N VAL A 458 16.34 -14.09 -20.28
CA VAL A 458 14.90 -14.39 -20.15
C VAL A 458 14.47 -15.07 -21.43
N GLU A 459 13.98 -16.31 -21.34
CA GLU A 459 13.68 -17.19 -22.47
C GLU A 459 14.85 -17.31 -23.47
N GLY A 460 16.08 -17.34 -22.93
CA GLY A 460 17.32 -17.38 -23.73
C GLY A 460 17.72 -16.06 -24.40
N LYS A 461 16.95 -14.98 -24.25
CA LYS A 461 17.28 -13.63 -24.74
C LYS A 461 18.10 -12.86 -23.70
N GLU A 462 19.18 -12.22 -24.13
CA GLU A 462 20.11 -11.48 -23.28
C GLU A 462 19.56 -10.10 -22.89
N ILE A 463 19.22 -9.94 -21.61
CA ILE A 463 18.60 -8.73 -21.06
C ILE A 463 19.64 -7.82 -20.40
N LEU A 464 20.60 -8.40 -19.68
CA LEU A 464 21.60 -7.66 -18.92
C LEU A 464 22.93 -8.39 -18.96
N VAL A 465 24.02 -7.65 -19.10
CA VAL A 465 25.39 -8.16 -18.98
C VAL A 465 26.09 -7.48 -17.81
N LEU A 466 26.69 -8.27 -16.93
CA LEU A 466 27.52 -7.83 -15.82
C LEU A 466 28.97 -8.23 -16.06
N ASP A 467 29.83 -7.25 -16.31
CA ASP A 467 31.28 -7.41 -16.30
C ASP A 467 31.84 -7.05 -14.92
N MET A 468 32.60 -7.97 -14.35
CA MET A 468 33.32 -7.79 -13.09
C MET A 468 34.82 -7.76 -13.33
N GLU A 469 35.51 -6.79 -12.73
CA GLU A 469 36.96 -6.66 -12.77
C GLU A 469 37.54 -6.50 -11.35
N ASN A 470 38.55 -7.30 -11.04
CA ASN A 470 39.30 -7.27 -9.78
C ASN A 470 38.48 -7.36 -8.48
N VAL A 471 37.34 -8.05 -8.50
CA VAL A 471 36.47 -8.23 -7.33
C VAL A 471 37.11 -9.20 -6.33
N PRO A 472 37.40 -8.82 -5.07
CA PRO A 472 37.97 -9.73 -4.09
C PRO A 472 37.08 -10.95 -3.84
N LEU A 473 37.67 -12.14 -3.73
CA LEU A 473 36.97 -13.37 -3.35
C LEU A 473 36.41 -13.33 -1.92
N MET A 474 36.95 -12.45 -1.06
CA MET A 474 36.56 -12.29 0.34
C MET A 474 36.56 -10.80 0.68
N ILE A 475 35.46 -10.32 1.24
CA ILE A 475 35.36 -9.00 1.85
C ILE A 475 35.89 -9.14 3.29
N SER A 476 36.77 -8.24 3.72
CA SER A 476 37.32 -8.19 5.08
C SER A 476 37.53 -6.75 5.48
N GLU A 477 37.64 -6.42 6.77
CA GLU A 477 37.97 -5.06 7.24
C GLU A 477 39.17 -4.44 6.52
N LYS A 478 40.18 -5.28 6.17
CA LYS A 478 41.40 -4.82 5.50
C LYS A 478 41.21 -4.54 4.01
N THR A 479 40.22 -5.18 3.38
CA THR A 479 40.01 -5.14 1.92
C THR A 479 38.74 -4.39 1.52
N GLY A 480 37.72 -4.24 2.35
CA GLY A 480 36.47 -3.56 2.00
C GLY A 480 35.73 -4.16 0.78
N PHE A 481 34.60 -3.57 0.39
CA PHE A 481 33.98 -3.82 -0.91
C PHE A 481 34.81 -3.10 -1.98
N GLN A 482 35.39 -3.86 -2.91
CA GLN A 482 36.29 -3.33 -3.95
C GLN A 482 36.05 -4.01 -5.29
N GLY A 483 36.45 -3.34 -6.35
CA GLY A 483 36.38 -3.85 -7.71
C GLY A 483 35.55 -2.95 -8.62
N LYS A 484 35.50 -3.32 -9.89
CA LYS A 484 34.71 -2.61 -10.89
C LYS A 484 33.63 -3.54 -11.41
N PHE A 485 32.41 -3.02 -11.48
CA PHE A 485 31.23 -3.68 -11.99
C PHE A 485 30.68 -2.83 -13.14
N THR A 486 30.49 -3.42 -14.31
CA THR A 486 29.88 -2.74 -15.46
C THR A 486 28.62 -3.49 -15.84
N PHE A 487 27.48 -2.84 -15.67
CA PHE A 487 26.17 -3.35 -16.10
C PHE A 487 25.87 -2.75 -17.46
N SER A 488 25.73 -3.59 -18.47
CA SER A 488 25.39 -3.18 -19.84
C SER A 488 24.04 -3.74 -20.23
N ILE A 489 23.28 -2.98 -21.02
CA ILE A 489 22.03 -3.48 -21.60
C ILE A 489 22.35 -4.66 -22.52
N GLY A 490 21.60 -5.76 -22.38
CA GLY A 490 21.77 -6.94 -23.19
C GLY A 490 21.39 -6.70 -24.66
N LYS A 491 22.06 -7.40 -25.57
CA LYS A 491 21.91 -7.19 -27.02
C LYS A 491 20.48 -7.43 -27.57
N ASP A 492 19.64 -8.17 -26.84
CA ASP A 492 18.31 -8.56 -27.30
C ASP A 492 17.21 -7.60 -26.80
N VAL A 493 17.55 -6.62 -25.94
CA VAL A 493 16.59 -5.69 -25.32
C VAL A 493 15.89 -4.79 -26.34
N THR A 494 16.60 -4.23 -27.32
CA THR A 494 15.97 -3.36 -28.32
C THR A 494 15.00 -4.15 -29.22
N ALA A 495 15.33 -5.38 -29.58
CA ALA A 495 14.43 -6.27 -30.32
C ALA A 495 13.18 -6.62 -29.50
N LEU A 496 13.35 -6.92 -28.21
CA LEU A 496 12.25 -7.19 -27.29
C LEU A 496 11.29 -6.00 -27.14
N LEU A 497 11.82 -4.78 -26.99
CA LEU A 497 10.99 -3.58 -26.92
C LEU A 497 10.17 -3.38 -28.21
N GLU A 498 10.74 -3.71 -29.38
CA GLU A 498 10.02 -3.64 -30.65
C GLU A 498 8.96 -4.74 -30.80
N GLU A 499 9.23 -5.95 -30.30
CA GLU A 499 8.24 -7.05 -30.23
C GLU A 499 7.01 -6.64 -29.38
N GLU A 500 7.23 -5.89 -28.31
CA GLU A 500 6.18 -5.31 -27.44
C GLU A 500 5.56 -4.01 -27.99
N GLY A 501 5.93 -3.58 -29.20
CA GLY A 501 5.30 -2.47 -29.90
C GLY A 501 6.00 -1.10 -29.79
N ALA A 502 7.18 -1.02 -29.17
CA ALA A 502 7.94 0.23 -29.12
C ALA A 502 8.49 0.63 -30.51
N LYS A 503 8.29 1.88 -30.90
CA LYS A 503 8.83 2.45 -32.15
C LYS A 503 10.15 3.17 -31.87
N LEU A 504 11.26 2.45 -31.93
CA LEU A 504 12.59 2.99 -31.65
C LEU A 504 13.28 3.43 -32.95
N ASP A 505 13.61 4.72 -33.07
CA ASP A 505 14.46 5.18 -34.17
C ASP A 505 15.92 4.68 -33.99
N LYS A 506 16.72 4.79 -35.06
CA LYS A 506 18.11 4.30 -35.08
C LYS A 506 18.99 4.95 -34.00
N GLU A 507 18.78 6.23 -33.74
CA GLU A 507 19.59 6.97 -32.77
C GLU A 507 19.24 6.55 -31.35
N THR A 508 17.95 6.43 -31.03
CA THR A 508 17.43 5.94 -29.75
C THR A 508 17.91 4.51 -29.46
N LYS A 509 17.88 3.61 -30.46
CA LYS A 509 18.44 2.25 -30.31
C LYS A 509 19.92 2.26 -29.95
N GLU A 510 20.72 3.08 -30.63
CA GLU A 510 22.15 3.18 -30.36
C GLU A 510 22.43 3.69 -28.93
N TYR A 511 21.61 4.61 -28.41
CA TYR A 511 21.72 5.06 -27.01
C TYR A 511 21.42 3.94 -26.01
N ILE A 512 20.36 3.15 -26.24
CA ILE A 512 19.98 2.01 -25.40
C ILE A 512 21.06 0.91 -25.44
N GLU A 513 21.49 0.51 -26.63
CA GLU A 513 22.46 -0.59 -26.84
C GLU A 513 23.86 -0.28 -26.32
N THR A 514 24.20 1.00 -26.17
CA THR A 514 25.50 1.43 -25.64
C THR A 514 25.44 1.93 -24.20
N ALA A 515 24.25 1.95 -23.59
CA ALA A 515 24.06 2.35 -22.21
C ALA A 515 24.68 1.34 -21.24
N LYS A 516 25.44 1.86 -20.27
CA LYS A 516 26.03 1.08 -19.20
C LYS A 516 26.15 1.86 -17.90
N ILE A 517 26.05 1.14 -16.79
CA ILE A 517 26.30 1.65 -15.44
C ILE A 517 27.63 1.05 -14.95
N ILE A 518 28.57 1.91 -14.59
CA ILE A 518 29.90 1.51 -14.13
C ILE A 518 30.03 1.88 -12.66
N ILE A 519 30.13 0.87 -11.80
CA ILE A 519 30.40 1.03 -10.37
C ILE A 519 31.87 0.70 -10.14
N ASN A 520 32.64 1.65 -9.63
CA ASN A 520 34.01 1.42 -9.14
C ASN A 520 34.03 1.59 -7.63
N ALA A 521 34.32 0.50 -6.93
CA ALA A 521 34.50 0.48 -5.49
C ALA A 521 35.99 0.41 -5.15
N GLU A 522 36.44 1.38 -4.35
CA GLU A 522 37.75 1.45 -3.73
C GLU A 522 37.59 1.42 -2.21
N LYS A 523 38.70 1.26 -1.48
CA LYS A 523 38.67 1.10 -0.01
C LYS A 523 37.82 2.17 0.72
N ASN A 524 37.90 3.42 0.27
CA ASN A 524 37.34 4.60 0.93
C ASN A 524 36.39 5.40 0.02
N SER A 525 36.05 4.85 -1.16
CA SER A 525 35.22 5.56 -2.13
C SER A 525 34.49 4.60 -3.04
N ILE A 526 33.25 4.92 -3.39
CA ILE A 526 32.47 4.23 -4.41
C ILE A 526 32.03 5.28 -5.42
N SER A 527 32.25 5.02 -6.70
CA SER A 527 31.70 5.84 -7.78
C SER A 527 30.76 5.03 -8.65
N CYS A 528 29.68 5.64 -9.09
CA CYS A 528 28.72 5.10 -10.04
C CYS A 528 28.62 6.08 -11.21
N ALA A 529 28.93 5.64 -12.42
CA ALA A 529 28.85 6.43 -13.63
C ALA A 529 27.87 5.81 -14.62
N VAL A 530 27.02 6.63 -15.21
CA VAL A 530 26.18 6.24 -16.35
C VAL A 530 26.89 6.68 -17.62
N GLU A 531 27.11 5.76 -18.56
CA GLU A 531 27.73 6.04 -19.85
C GLU A 531 26.83 5.57 -21.00
N THR A 532 26.82 6.31 -22.10
CA THR A 532 26.19 5.92 -23.37
C THR A 532 27.01 6.48 -24.53
N LYS A 533 27.08 5.77 -25.66
CA LYS A 533 27.97 6.07 -26.80
C LYS A 533 29.43 6.35 -26.40
N GLY A 534 29.90 5.74 -25.31
CA GLY A 534 31.23 5.94 -24.76
C GLY A 534 31.45 7.28 -24.04
N LYS A 535 30.39 8.05 -23.80
CA LYS A 535 30.40 9.32 -23.06
C LYS A 535 29.77 9.14 -21.68
N THR A 536 30.38 9.72 -20.65
CA THR A 536 29.75 9.82 -19.32
C THR A 536 28.59 10.81 -19.37
N VAL A 537 27.43 10.40 -18.86
CA VAL A 537 26.23 11.24 -18.72
C VAL A 537 26.24 11.89 -17.34
N LEU A 538 26.33 11.07 -16.30
CA LEU A 538 26.39 11.48 -14.90
C LEU A 538 27.36 10.57 -14.16
N LYS A 539 28.04 11.12 -13.15
CA LYS A 539 28.88 10.37 -12.23
C LYS A 539 28.62 10.79 -10.80
N MET A 540 28.19 9.85 -9.98
CA MET A 540 28.11 10.02 -8.54
C MET A 540 29.34 9.40 -7.88
N THR A 541 29.95 10.10 -6.93
CA THR A 541 31.07 9.62 -6.12
C THR A 541 30.75 9.83 -4.66
N VAL A 542 30.82 8.75 -3.88
CA VAL A 542 30.78 8.78 -2.42
C VAL A 542 32.18 8.50 -1.92
N SER A 543 32.64 9.25 -0.94
CA SER A 543 33.92 9.00 -0.27
C SER A 543 33.80 9.19 1.24
N LEU A 544 34.50 8.33 1.97
CA LEU A 544 34.63 8.39 3.41
C LEU A 544 36.11 8.15 3.74
N THR A 545 36.76 9.16 4.30
CA THR A 545 38.20 9.10 4.62
C THR A 545 38.41 9.39 6.10
N GLU A 546 39.24 8.58 6.75
CA GLU A 546 39.65 8.82 8.14
C GLU A 546 40.27 10.22 8.28
N ASP A 547 39.84 10.97 9.30
CA ASP A 547 40.41 12.24 9.73
C ASP A 547 40.77 12.16 11.23
N LYS A 548 41.51 13.14 11.73
CA LYS A 548 41.81 13.21 13.16
C LYS A 548 40.54 13.54 13.94
N PHE A 549 40.26 12.74 14.98
CA PHE A 549 39.24 13.08 15.97
C PHE A 549 39.62 14.36 16.70
N GLU A 550 38.73 15.34 16.69
CA GLU A 550 38.81 16.58 17.47
C GLU A 550 37.81 16.51 18.63
N THR A 551 38.12 17.10 19.78
CA THR A 551 37.18 17.19 20.90
C THR A 551 36.37 18.48 20.76
N PRO A 552 35.03 18.45 20.80
CA PRO A 552 34.24 19.65 20.62
C PRO A 552 34.49 20.65 21.74
N SER A 553 34.49 21.93 21.39
CA SER A 553 34.31 23.02 22.34
C SER A 553 32.91 23.56 22.13
N TYR A 554 32.02 23.31 23.09
CA TYR A 554 30.66 23.83 23.05
C TYR A 554 30.65 25.37 23.06
N PRO A 555 29.70 26.00 22.35
CA PRO A 555 29.62 27.45 22.25
C PRO A 555 29.30 28.05 23.63
N ASP A 556 29.84 29.25 23.88
CA ASP A 556 29.53 30.02 25.07
C ASP A 556 28.06 30.46 25.04
N GLU A 557 27.39 30.52 26.20
CA GLU A 557 25.98 30.92 26.30
C GLU A 557 25.71 32.31 25.68
N SER A 558 26.70 33.21 25.69
CA SER A 558 26.60 34.52 25.03
C SER A 558 26.54 34.46 23.49
N LYS A 559 26.86 33.31 22.91
CA LYS A 559 26.79 33.03 21.47
C LYS A 559 25.67 32.06 21.11
N THR A 560 24.83 31.67 22.07
CA THR A 560 23.72 30.75 21.83
C THR A 560 22.38 31.46 21.90
N VAL A 561 21.45 31.06 21.05
CA VAL A 561 20.04 31.45 21.09
C VAL A 561 19.24 30.21 21.41
N ASN A 562 18.41 30.26 22.46
CA ASN A 562 17.57 29.12 22.83
C ASN A 562 16.45 28.96 21.80
N ALA A 563 16.33 27.77 21.21
CA ALA A 563 15.30 27.45 20.22
C ALA A 563 13.88 27.45 20.82
N LEU A 564 13.77 27.31 22.15
CA LEU A 564 12.49 27.37 22.88
C LEU A 564 12.08 28.81 23.25
N ASP A 565 12.95 29.79 22.99
CA ASP A 565 12.67 31.22 23.16
C ASP A 565 12.29 31.83 21.81
N GLU A 566 10.98 31.93 21.55
CA GLU A 566 10.43 32.38 20.27
C GLU A 566 10.85 33.82 19.92
N GLU A 567 10.92 34.72 20.90
CA GLU A 567 11.32 36.13 20.68
C GLU A 567 12.78 36.22 20.27
N ALA A 568 13.67 35.52 21.00
CA ALA A 568 15.10 35.53 20.70
C ALA A 568 15.42 34.86 19.36
N LEU A 569 14.68 33.81 18.99
CA LEU A 569 14.79 33.13 17.71
C LEU A 569 14.31 34.02 16.56
N ALA A 570 13.17 34.71 16.72
CA ALA A 570 12.66 35.64 15.72
C ALA A 570 13.61 36.83 15.50
N GLU A 571 14.17 37.42 16.56
CA GLU A 571 15.18 38.48 16.45
C GLU A 571 16.42 38.02 15.69
N MET A 572 16.87 36.77 15.91
CA MET A 572 18.01 36.22 15.18
C MET A 572 17.68 36.00 13.69
N LEU A 573 16.50 35.47 13.37
CA LEU A 573 16.08 35.20 11.99
C LEU A 573 15.77 36.47 11.19
N ALA A 574 15.36 37.56 11.85
CA ALA A 574 15.15 38.86 11.21
C ALA A 574 16.46 39.48 10.66
N GLY A 575 17.62 39.04 11.15
CA GLY A 575 18.95 39.46 10.67
C GLY A 575 19.46 38.72 9.43
N PHE A 576 18.61 37.92 8.76
CA PHE A 576 19.03 37.08 7.64
C PHE A 576 19.47 37.89 6.41
N ASP A 577 20.69 37.65 5.94
CA ASP A 577 21.29 38.31 4.78
C ASP A 577 20.96 37.53 3.49
N VAL A 578 19.76 37.77 2.95
CA VAL A 578 19.29 37.21 1.69
C VAL A 578 20.23 37.59 0.53
N GLU A 579 20.79 38.81 0.54
CA GLU A 579 21.70 39.28 -0.52
C GLU A 579 22.99 38.46 -0.58
N ALA A 580 23.55 38.08 0.56
CA ALA A 580 24.73 37.22 0.62
C ALA A 580 24.48 35.85 -0.04
N LEU A 581 23.36 35.19 0.27
CA LEU A 581 22.99 33.91 -0.34
C LEU A 581 22.83 34.01 -1.86
N LEU A 582 22.22 35.10 -2.34
CA LEU A 582 22.06 35.36 -3.77
C LEU A 582 23.39 35.58 -4.48
N ASN A 583 24.32 36.27 -3.83
CA ASN A 583 25.66 36.46 -4.37
C ASN A 583 26.42 35.14 -4.50
N GLU A 584 26.26 34.21 -3.55
CA GLU A 584 26.87 32.88 -3.65
C GLU A 584 26.25 32.03 -4.78
N LEU A 585 24.92 32.07 -4.98
CA LEU A 585 24.26 31.40 -6.11
C LEU A 585 24.74 31.95 -7.46
N LYS A 586 24.88 33.28 -7.59
CA LYS A 586 25.46 33.92 -8.79
C LYS A 586 26.91 33.49 -8.99
N ALA A 587 27.71 33.45 -7.91
CA ALA A 587 29.10 33.03 -7.97
C ALA A 587 29.26 31.55 -8.34
N ALA A 588 28.29 30.71 -8.00
CA ALA A 588 28.17 29.31 -8.42
C ALA A 588 27.77 29.15 -9.90
N GLY A 589 27.40 30.24 -10.59
CA GLY A 589 27.07 30.22 -12.01
C GLY A 589 25.62 29.84 -12.31
N VAL A 590 24.73 29.96 -11.32
CA VAL A 590 23.28 29.79 -11.52
C VAL A 590 22.76 30.91 -12.44
N PRO A 591 22.00 30.61 -13.50
CA PRO A 591 21.44 31.64 -14.39
C PRO A 591 20.54 32.63 -13.65
N GLU A 592 20.65 33.93 -13.98
CA GLU A 592 19.88 35.00 -13.30
C GLU A 592 18.36 34.75 -13.32
N GLY A 593 17.79 34.32 -14.45
CA GLY A 593 16.37 34.00 -14.53
C GLY A 593 15.93 32.84 -13.62
N LEU A 594 16.84 31.91 -13.28
CA LEU A 594 16.56 30.84 -12.32
C LEU A 594 16.63 31.38 -10.88
N ILE A 595 17.58 32.27 -10.58
CA ILE A 595 17.67 32.95 -9.29
C ILE A 595 16.41 33.81 -9.03
N GLU A 596 15.94 34.54 -10.05
CA GLU A 596 14.71 35.34 -9.99
C GLU A 596 13.47 34.45 -9.75
N SER A 597 13.41 33.27 -10.38
CA SER A 597 12.31 32.32 -10.13
C SER A 597 12.32 31.72 -8.73
N ILE A 598 13.48 31.59 -8.09
CA ILE A 598 13.62 31.13 -6.69
C ILE A 598 13.16 32.22 -5.72
N LEU A 599 13.29 33.50 -6.09
CA LEU A 599 13.02 34.65 -5.22
C LEU A 599 11.58 35.17 -5.22
N GLY A 600 10.79 34.91 -6.28
CA GLY A 600 9.38 35.30 -6.42
C GLY A 600 9.02 36.72 -5.94
N ASP A 601 8.92 37.70 -6.85
CA ASP A 601 8.39 39.07 -6.61
C ASP A 601 8.61 39.65 -5.19
N THR A 602 9.85 39.64 -4.72
CA THR A 602 10.26 40.35 -3.51
C THR A 602 10.72 41.76 -3.87
N GLU A 603 9.81 42.60 -4.35
CA GLU A 603 9.98 44.05 -4.29
C GLU A 603 8.97 44.68 -3.30
N SER A 604 9.54 45.23 -2.22
CA SER A 604 8.98 46.13 -1.21
C SER A 604 8.24 45.56 0.02
N SER A 605 8.99 45.38 1.12
CA SER A 605 8.62 45.95 2.44
C SER A 605 9.77 45.79 3.45
N ASP A 606 10.40 46.90 3.80
CA ASP A 606 11.11 47.08 5.08
C ASP A 606 10.07 47.12 6.22
N GLU A 607 9.44 45.99 6.56
CA GLU A 607 8.64 45.88 7.78
C GLU A 607 9.12 44.71 8.65
N ASP A 608 9.47 45.07 9.88
CA ASP A 608 9.90 44.20 10.97
C ASP A 608 8.96 42.99 11.13
N PHE A 609 9.56 41.81 11.29
CA PHE A 609 8.91 40.63 11.86
C PHE A 609 8.39 40.99 13.26
N SER A 610 7.11 41.37 13.37
CA SER A 610 6.42 41.51 14.65
C SER A 610 5.09 40.78 14.60
N PHE A 611 4.90 39.91 15.59
CA PHE A 611 3.62 39.31 15.92
C PHE A 611 2.75 40.36 16.65
N GLU A 612 1.60 40.75 16.07
CA GLU A 612 0.28 40.87 16.75
C GLU A 612 -0.83 41.58 15.92
N ASP A 613 -1.99 40.90 15.92
CA ASP A 613 -3.41 41.31 16.00
C ASP A 613 -4.12 42.38 15.09
N GLU A 614 -5.22 41.87 14.51
CA GLU A 614 -6.49 42.42 13.96
C GLU A 614 -6.68 43.82 13.29
N THR A 615 -7.31 43.74 12.09
CA THR A 615 -8.33 44.62 11.46
C THR A 615 -7.96 45.95 10.77
N SER A 616 -8.21 46.03 9.44
CA SER A 616 -9.22 46.89 8.75
C SER A 616 -8.84 47.25 7.30
N ASN A 617 -9.88 47.35 6.45
CA ASN A 617 -9.86 47.72 5.02
C ASN A 617 -9.25 49.12 4.75
N GLU A 618 -8.55 49.28 3.61
CA GLU A 618 -8.85 50.32 2.61
C GLU A 618 -8.10 50.08 1.27
N GLU A 619 -8.81 50.32 0.16
CA GLU A 619 -8.36 50.24 -1.24
C GLU A 619 -7.34 51.33 -1.61
N SER A 620 -6.39 51.05 -2.51
CA SER A 620 -5.87 52.08 -3.43
C SER A 620 -5.28 51.53 -4.73
N ASP A 621 -5.27 52.44 -5.71
CA ASP A 621 -5.32 52.34 -7.17
C ASP A 621 -4.06 51.80 -7.88
N VAL A 622 -4.29 51.26 -9.09
CA VAL A 622 -3.37 50.53 -9.96
C VAL A 622 -2.44 51.47 -10.75
N SER A 623 -1.16 51.10 -10.91
CA SER A 623 -0.33 51.60 -12.02
C SER A 623 0.24 50.44 -12.84
N GLU A 624 -0.17 50.38 -14.11
CA GLU A 624 0.17 49.34 -15.09
C GLU A 624 1.64 49.38 -15.53
N THR A 625 2.34 48.26 -15.37
CA THR A 625 3.52 47.84 -16.15
C THR A 625 3.19 46.56 -16.93
N PRO A 626 3.73 46.37 -18.15
CA PRO A 626 3.18 45.43 -19.12
C PRO A 626 3.45 43.97 -18.71
N THR A 627 2.37 43.23 -18.47
CA THR A 627 2.34 41.80 -18.16
C THR A 627 2.84 40.97 -19.34
N VAL A 628 3.83 40.11 -19.09
CA VAL A 628 4.02 38.92 -19.92
C VAL A 628 2.84 38.00 -19.61
N PRO A 629 1.97 37.65 -20.57
CA PRO A 629 0.78 36.88 -20.28
C PRO A 629 1.16 35.52 -19.69
N SER A 630 0.52 35.14 -18.59
CA SER A 630 0.68 33.83 -17.96
C SER A 630 0.58 32.72 -19.03
N PRO A 631 1.39 31.65 -18.97
CA PRO A 631 1.26 30.51 -19.90
C PRO A 631 -0.14 29.85 -19.85
N LEU A 632 -0.87 30.07 -18.76
CA LEU A 632 -2.25 29.63 -18.52
C LEU A 632 -3.31 30.68 -18.92
N ALA A 633 -2.91 31.82 -19.48
CA ALA A 633 -3.83 32.87 -19.93
C ALA A 633 -4.85 32.31 -20.93
N GLY A 634 -6.13 32.57 -20.71
CA GLY A 634 -7.19 32.04 -21.55
C GLY A 634 -8.59 32.14 -20.94
N THR A 635 -9.58 31.70 -21.72
CA THR A 635 -10.97 31.55 -21.28
C THR A 635 -11.34 30.08 -21.25
N TYR A 636 -11.87 29.63 -20.12
CA TYR A 636 -12.17 28.23 -19.86
C TYR A 636 -13.64 28.08 -19.45
N ASP A 637 -14.38 27.26 -20.19
CA ASP A 637 -15.72 26.83 -19.78
C ASP A 637 -15.57 25.64 -18.81
N VAL A 638 -16.12 25.80 -17.61
CA VAL A 638 -15.95 24.87 -16.48
C VAL A 638 -17.30 24.47 -15.92
N THR A 639 -17.52 23.19 -15.72
CA THR A 639 -18.70 22.64 -15.05
C THR A 639 -18.33 22.15 -13.66
N ILE A 640 -19.09 22.55 -12.63
CA ILE A 640 -18.78 22.23 -11.23
C ILE A 640 -20.00 21.64 -10.53
N TRP A 641 -19.85 20.50 -9.87
CA TRP A 641 -20.86 19.97 -8.95
C TRP A 641 -20.47 20.26 -7.51
N VAL A 642 -21.35 20.96 -6.81
CA VAL A 642 -21.20 21.34 -5.40
C VAL A 642 -22.26 20.65 -4.54
N PRO A 643 -22.07 20.57 -3.21
CA PRO A 643 -23.05 19.99 -2.30
C PRO A 643 -24.47 20.52 -2.48
N GLU A 644 -25.47 19.68 -2.22
CA GLU A 644 -26.90 20.04 -2.24
C GLU A 644 -27.33 20.85 -1.00
N LYS A 645 -26.56 21.88 -0.65
CA LYS A 645 -26.91 22.85 0.39
C LYS A 645 -27.24 24.19 -0.25
N GLU A 646 -28.34 24.79 0.19
CA GLU A 646 -28.79 26.07 -0.33
C GLU A 646 -27.73 27.16 -0.12
N GLY A 647 -27.36 27.88 -1.19
CA GLY A 647 -26.42 28.98 -1.16
C GLY A 647 -24.96 28.59 -1.45
N VAL A 648 -24.60 27.31 -1.39
CA VAL A 648 -23.21 26.86 -1.68
C VAL A 648 -22.82 27.14 -3.13
N ASP A 649 -23.77 27.04 -4.07
CA ASP A 649 -23.60 27.41 -5.47
C ASP A 649 -23.25 28.90 -5.63
N LYS A 650 -23.89 29.78 -4.84
CA LYS A 650 -23.61 31.22 -4.86
C LYS A 650 -22.24 31.55 -4.26
N LEU A 651 -21.90 30.95 -3.11
CA LEU A 651 -20.58 31.14 -2.51
C LEU A 651 -19.48 30.65 -3.44
N THR A 652 -19.66 29.50 -4.07
CA THR A 652 -18.68 28.96 -5.04
C THR A 652 -18.51 29.91 -6.22
N GLN A 653 -19.60 30.53 -6.71
CA GLN A 653 -19.51 31.56 -7.74
C GLN A 653 -18.72 32.81 -7.29
N GLU A 654 -18.84 33.21 -6.02
CA GLU A 654 -18.08 34.32 -5.43
C GLU A 654 -16.60 33.96 -5.28
N GLN A 655 -16.29 32.74 -4.83
CA GLN A 655 -14.94 32.22 -4.73
C GLN A 655 -14.25 32.12 -6.09
N ILE A 656 -14.96 31.72 -7.15
CA ILE A 656 -14.43 31.72 -8.52
C ILE A 656 -14.13 33.15 -9.00
N LYS A 657 -14.97 34.13 -8.64
CA LYS A 657 -14.68 35.55 -8.96
C LYS A 657 -13.43 36.04 -8.23
N ALA A 658 -13.25 35.67 -6.97
CA ALA A 658 -12.05 36.01 -6.19
C ALA A 658 -10.80 35.33 -6.78
N PHE A 659 -10.92 34.07 -7.23
CA PHE A 659 -9.86 33.38 -7.96
C PHE A 659 -9.46 34.13 -9.24
N MET A 660 -10.42 34.53 -10.07
CA MET A 660 -10.14 35.32 -11.28
C MET A 660 -9.54 36.69 -10.96
N ALA A 661 -9.93 37.33 -9.85
CA ALA A 661 -9.33 38.59 -9.42
C ALA A 661 -7.84 38.44 -9.05
N LYS A 662 -7.47 37.30 -8.44
CA LYS A 662 -6.06 36.95 -8.14
C LYS A 662 -5.30 36.45 -9.36
N ASN A 663 -6.00 36.04 -10.42
CA ASN A 663 -5.44 35.47 -11.65
C ASN A 663 -6.07 36.16 -12.88
N PRO A 664 -5.77 37.46 -13.12
CA PRO A 664 -6.52 38.28 -14.09
C PRO A 664 -6.44 37.80 -15.54
N ASP A 665 -5.41 37.02 -15.87
CA ASP A 665 -5.22 36.40 -17.19
C ASP A 665 -6.06 35.13 -17.42
N ILE A 666 -6.67 34.57 -16.37
CA ILE A 666 -7.49 33.34 -16.40
C ILE A 666 -8.97 33.71 -16.24
N VAL A 667 -9.76 33.48 -17.28
CA VAL A 667 -11.21 33.72 -17.28
C VAL A 667 -11.96 32.40 -17.17
N ILE A 668 -12.76 32.22 -16.11
CA ILE A 668 -13.56 31.01 -15.86
C ILE A 668 -15.05 31.30 -16.11
N ASN A 669 -15.62 30.62 -17.09
CA ASN A 669 -17.07 30.58 -17.34
C ASN A 669 -17.66 29.34 -16.66
N ALA A 670 -18.04 29.49 -15.39
CA ALA A 670 -18.52 28.36 -14.59
C ALA A 670 -20.02 28.09 -14.77
N THR A 671 -20.38 26.81 -14.95
CA THR A 671 -21.74 26.27 -14.79
C THR A 671 -21.78 25.40 -13.55
N ILE A 672 -22.46 25.85 -12.50
CA ILE A 672 -22.52 25.18 -11.20
C ILE A 672 -23.85 24.42 -11.05
N LYS A 673 -23.79 23.16 -10.63
CA LYS A 673 -24.96 22.34 -10.27
C LYS A 673 -24.83 21.80 -8.85
N LYS A 674 -25.96 21.62 -8.18
CA LYS A 674 -26.03 21.05 -6.83
C LYS A 674 -26.32 19.57 -6.91
N ILE A 675 -25.47 18.74 -6.30
CA ILE A 675 -25.60 17.29 -6.22
C ILE A 675 -25.19 16.86 -4.81
N ALA A 676 -25.96 15.98 -4.18
CA ALA A 676 -25.60 15.39 -2.91
C ALA A 676 -24.29 14.60 -3.05
N GLU A 677 -23.34 14.80 -2.15
CA GLU A 677 -21.99 14.22 -2.25
C GLU A 677 -22.02 12.68 -2.28
N GLY A 678 -23.01 12.06 -1.62
CA GLY A 678 -23.24 10.60 -1.65
C GLY A 678 -23.69 10.06 -3.01
N ASP A 679 -24.32 10.89 -3.84
CA ASP A 679 -24.84 10.53 -5.16
C ASP A 679 -23.90 10.91 -6.31
N ALA A 680 -22.80 11.60 -6.01
CA ALA A 680 -21.93 12.19 -7.02
C ALA A 680 -21.27 11.11 -7.89
N VAL A 681 -20.53 10.16 -7.30
CA VAL A 681 -19.80 9.15 -8.09
C VAL A 681 -20.73 8.19 -8.83
N PRO A 682 -21.84 7.68 -8.26
CA PRO A 682 -22.80 6.89 -9.04
C PRO A 682 -23.28 7.60 -10.32
N LYS A 683 -23.49 8.92 -10.28
CA LYS A 683 -23.88 9.71 -11.46
C LYS A 683 -22.71 9.92 -12.44
N VAL A 684 -21.49 10.12 -11.92
CA VAL A 684 -20.26 10.20 -12.73
C VAL A 684 -20.02 8.91 -13.50
N LEU A 685 -20.12 7.76 -12.84
CA LEU A 685 -19.85 6.46 -13.45
C LEU A 685 -20.94 6.01 -14.43
N TYR A 686 -22.17 6.52 -14.29
CA TYR A 686 -23.25 6.25 -15.23
C TYR A 686 -23.00 6.91 -16.60
N ASP A 687 -22.40 8.10 -16.61
CA ASP A 687 -22.09 8.86 -17.82
C ASP A 687 -20.82 9.70 -17.61
N VAL A 688 -19.68 9.05 -17.84
CA VAL A 688 -18.35 9.66 -17.68
C VAL A 688 -18.15 10.83 -18.65
N GLU A 689 -18.82 10.82 -19.81
CA GLU A 689 -18.74 11.92 -20.78
C GLU A 689 -19.43 13.19 -20.27
N SER A 690 -20.60 13.08 -19.61
CA SER A 690 -21.33 14.23 -19.05
C SER A 690 -20.93 14.63 -17.61
N THR A 691 -19.93 13.95 -17.06
CA THR A 691 -19.31 14.26 -15.76
C THR A 691 -18.71 15.67 -15.74
N PRO A 692 -18.93 16.45 -14.65
CA PRO A 692 -18.40 17.81 -14.54
C PRO A 692 -16.88 17.85 -14.48
N ASP A 693 -16.29 19.01 -14.79
CA ASP A 693 -14.85 19.23 -14.70
C ASP A 693 -14.34 19.15 -13.25
N ILE A 694 -15.14 19.62 -12.29
CA ILE A 694 -14.85 19.56 -10.84
C ILE A 694 -16.11 19.06 -10.11
N TYR A 695 -15.95 18.18 -9.11
CA TYR A 695 -17.08 17.67 -8.34
C TYR A 695 -16.73 17.34 -6.89
N CYS A 696 -17.66 17.62 -5.97
CA CYS A 696 -17.58 17.23 -4.57
C CYS A 696 -18.16 15.82 -4.34
N PHE A 697 -17.49 14.99 -3.54
CA PHE A 697 -17.89 13.62 -3.21
C PHE A 697 -17.40 13.20 -1.82
N THR A 698 -17.89 12.07 -1.30
CA THR A 698 -17.41 11.48 -0.03
C THR A 698 -16.25 10.51 -0.27
N GLN A 699 -15.27 10.47 0.64
CA GLN A 699 -14.01 9.75 0.42
C GLN A 699 -14.13 8.26 0.04
N ASP A 700 -15.16 7.55 0.51
CA ASP A 700 -15.38 6.12 0.24
C ASP A 700 -15.55 5.81 -1.24
N GLN A 701 -15.86 6.83 -2.05
CA GLN A 701 -16.10 6.70 -3.48
C GLN A 701 -14.83 6.89 -4.32
N LEU A 702 -13.70 7.30 -3.73
CA LEU A 702 -12.47 7.66 -4.46
C LEU A 702 -11.92 6.51 -5.31
N ALA A 703 -11.84 5.30 -4.76
CA ALA A 703 -11.32 4.15 -5.49
C ALA A 703 -12.08 3.85 -6.79
N ARG A 704 -13.41 3.99 -6.77
CA ARG A 704 -14.25 3.78 -7.95
C ARG A 704 -14.01 4.82 -9.04
N LEU A 705 -13.61 6.04 -8.67
CA LEU A 705 -13.22 7.06 -9.63
C LEU A 705 -11.87 6.76 -10.27
N ILE A 706 -10.92 6.19 -9.52
CA ILE A 706 -9.61 5.80 -10.03
C ILE A 706 -9.76 4.62 -11.01
N MET A 707 -10.51 3.59 -10.62
CA MET A 707 -10.80 2.43 -11.50
C MET A 707 -11.49 2.83 -12.81
N ALA A 708 -12.29 3.89 -12.80
CA ALA A 708 -13.02 4.37 -13.97
C ALA A 708 -12.27 5.44 -14.77
N ASP A 709 -11.01 5.76 -14.41
CA ASP A 709 -10.24 6.86 -14.97
C ASP A 709 -11.03 8.19 -15.00
N ALA A 710 -11.81 8.42 -13.94
CA ALA A 710 -12.73 9.55 -13.82
C ALA A 710 -12.15 10.69 -12.97
N ILE A 711 -10.96 10.51 -12.37
CA ILE A 711 -10.30 11.51 -11.52
C ILE A 711 -8.81 11.66 -11.85
N ALA A 712 -8.34 12.90 -11.96
CA ALA A 712 -6.95 13.24 -12.19
C ALA A 712 -6.22 13.52 -10.88
N ALA A 713 -5.01 12.95 -10.73
CA ALA A 713 -4.14 13.25 -9.60
C ALA A 713 -3.60 14.69 -9.70
N PRO A 714 -3.55 15.45 -8.58
CA PRO A 714 -2.93 16.78 -8.57
C PRO A 714 -1.43 16.70 -8.87
N GLU A 715 -0.88 17.77 -9.44
CA GLU A 715 0.56 17.94 -9.56
C GLU A 715 1.26 17.94 -8.19
N LYS A 716 2.56 17.61 -8.17
CA LYS A 716 3.32 17.44 -6.93
C LYS A 716 3.34 18.70 -6.05
N SER A 717 3.47 19.89 -6.65
CA SER A 717 3.44 21.18 -5.94
C SER A 717 2.10 21.44 -5.25
N ILE A 718 0.99 20.99 -5.85
CA ILE A 718 -0.36 21.09 -5.29
C ILE A 718 -0.53 20.06 -4.17
N CYS A 719 -0.01 18.85 -4.34
CA CYS A 719 0.00 17.83 -3.29
C CYS A 719 0.67 18.33 -2.00
N ASP A 720 1.81 19.00 -2.11
CA ASP A 720 2.53 19.53 -0.95
C ASP A 720 1.70 20.62 -0.22
N ASN A 721 0.96 21.45 -0.96
CA ASN A 721 0.02 22.42 -0.37
C ASN A 721 -1.18 21.75 0.31
N ILE A 722 -1.73 20.69 -0.28
CA ILE A 722 -2.81 19.91 0.33
C ILE A 722 -2.37 19.35 1.69
N VAL A 723 -1.14 18.80 1.76
CA VAL A 723 -0.54 18.27 2.99
C VAL A 723 -0.29 19.37 4.01
N ALA A 724 0.19 20.54 3.58
CA ALA A 724 0.52 21.64 4.48
C ALA A 724 -0.70 22.21 5.21
N ILE A 725 -1.84 22.35 4.51
CA ILE A 725 -3.03 23.05 5.04
C ILE A 725 -3.94 22.10 5.84
N ASN A 726 -4.08 20.85 5.41
CA ASN A 726 -5.13 19.96 5.91
C ASN A 726 -4.67 19.02 7.04
N THR A 727 -5.62 18.48 7.81
CA THR A 727 -5.35 17.45 8.82
C THR A 727 -4.84 16.15 8.18
N GLU A 728 -3.96 15.43 8.88
CA GLU A 728 -3.35 14.19 8.38
C GLU A 728 -4.39 13.16 7.92
N CYS A 729 -5.48 12.99 8.68
CA CYS A 729 -6.53 12.03 8.33
C CYS A 729 -7.28 12.43 7.05
N SER A 730 -7.52 13.73 6.82
CA SER A 730 -8.16 14.22 5.59
C SER A 730 -7.23 14.12 4.36
N VAL A 731 -5.90 14.19 4.56
CA VAL A 731 -4.93 13.92 3.50
C VAL A 731 -4.92 12.43 3.15
N LYS A 732 -4.93 11.55 4.16
CA LYS A 732 -5.04 10.09 3.97
C LYS A 732 -6.34 9.71 3.24
N ALA A 733 -7.44 10.39 3.53
CA ALA A 733 -8.72 10.22 2.85
C ALA A 733 -8.65 10.49 1.35
N ALA A 734 -7.80 11.43 0.93
CA ALA A 734 -7.64 11.83 -0.45
C ALA A 734 -6.58 11.02 -1.21
N ALA A 735 -6.03 9.96 -0.60
CA ALA A 735 -4.90 9.22 -1.14
C ALA A 735 -5.12 7.71 -1.20
N ILE A 736 -4.53 7.06 -2.21
CA ILE A 736 -4.38 5.60 -2.30
C ILE A 736 -2.88 5.30 -2.44
N GLU A 737 -2.37 4.35 -1.63
CA GLU A 737 -0.93 4.01 -1.55
C GLU A 737 0.01 5.21 -1.34
N GLY A 738 -0.48 6.28 -0.70
CA GLY A 738 0.30 7.51 -0.45
C GLY A 738 0.31 8.50 -1.61
N ARG A 739 -0.33 8.19 -2.75
CA ARG A 739 -0.57 9.14 -3.85
C ARG A 739 -1.90 9.85 -3.66
N ILE A 740 -1.89 11.19 -3.67
CA ILE A 740 -3.09 12.03 -3.54
C ILE A 740 -3.82 12.09 -4.89
N PHE A 741 -5.14 11.96 -4.87
CA PHE A 741 -6.01 12.02 -6.05
C PHE A 741 -7.11 13.09 -5.92
N ALA A 742 -7.32 13.65 -4.74
CA ALA A 742 -8.40 14.59 -4.50
C ALA A 742 -8.01 15.69 -3.50
N TYR A 743 -8.87 16.70 -3.37
CA TYR A 743 -8.63 17.90 -2.59
C TYR A 743 -9.58 17.92 -1.39
N PRO A 744 -9.08 17.74 -0.14
CA PRO A 744 -9.91 17.82 1.05
C PRO A 744 -10.46 19.23 1.25
N TYR A 745 -11.75 19.35 1.54
CA TYR A 745 -12.35 20.65 1.89
C TYR A 745 -13.18 20.63 3.17
N SER A 746 -13.41 19.45 3.75
CA SER A 746 -14.17 19.30 4.99
C SER A 746 -13.84 17.99 5.73
N ALA A 747 -13.82 18.09 7.06
CA ALA A 747 -13.55 17.00 8.01
C ALA A 747 -14.69 16.80 9.02
N ASP A 748 -15.91 17.25 8.70
CA ASP A 748 -17.09 17.14 9.58
C ASP A 748 -18.00 15.93 9.29
N ASN A 749 -17.56 15.03 8.41
CA ASN A 749 -18.35 13.90 7.96
C ASN A 749 -18.26 12.73 8.96
N GLY A 750 -18.69 12.96 10.20
CA GLY A 750 -18.85 11.92 11.23
C GLY A 750 -20.18 12.10 11.96
N TYR A 751 -20.50 11.17 12.87
CA TYR A 751 -21.75 11.20 13.63
C TYR A 751 -21.54 10.99 15.13
N TYR A 752 -22.43 11.60 15.90
CA TYR A 752 -22.44 11.64 17.38
C TYR A 752 -23.89 11.87 17.85
N MET A 753 -24.10 12.19 19.12
CA MET A 753 -25.43 12.26 19.73
C MET A 753 -25.89 13.70 20.01
N TYR A 754 -27.15 13.98 19.64
CA TYR A 754 -27.94 15.11 20.12
C TYR A 754 -29.03 14.63 21.07
N TYR A 755 -29.30 15.36 22.15
CA TYR A 755 -30.33 14.94 23.11
C TYR A 755 -31.01 16.11 23.85
N ASP A 756 -32.20 15.82 24.38
CA ASP A 756 -32.99 16.75 25.19
C ASP A 756 -32.54 16.71 26.67
N LYS A 757 -31.76 17.71 27.09
CA LYS A 757 -31.22 17.78 28.46
C LYS A 757 -32.27 18.02 29.55
N SER A 758 -33.52 18.30 29.19
CA SER A 758 -34.61 18.39 30.18
C SER A 758 -35.06 17.02 30.69
N ILE A 759 -34.76 15.94 29.94
CA ILE A 759 -35.14 14.57 30.29
C ILE A 759 -33.95 13.62 30.44
N ILE A 760 -32.76 14.00 29.97
CA ILE A 760 -31.52 13.21 30.01
C ILE A 760 -30.42 14.05 30.66
N SER A 761 -29.81 13.54 31.73
CA SER A 761 -28.64 14.17 32.34
C SER A 761 -27.35 13.83 31.57
N GLU A 762 -26.29 14.62 31.74
CA GLU A 762 -24.97 14.33 31.14
C GLU A 762 -24.43 12.95 31.54
N GLU A 763 -24.69 12.49 32.76
CA GLU A 763 -24.26 11.17 33.21
C GLU A 763 -25.13 10.04 32.65
N ASP A 764 -26.41 10.30 32.38
CA ASP A 764 -27.28 9.33 31.73
C ASP A 764 -27.01 9.25 30.23
N ALA A 765 -26.52 10.33 29.62
CA ALA A 765 -26.13 10.38 28.22
C ALA A 765 -25.01 9.39 27.85
N LYS A 766 -24.21 8.94 28.83
CA LYS A 766 -23.13 7.96 28.62
C LYS A 766 -23.62 6.50 28.49
N SER A 767 -24.90 6.20 28.74
CA SER A 767 -25.43 4.83 28.75
C SER A 767 -26.64 4.66 27.83
N LEU A 768 -26.53 3.74 26.88
CA LEU A 768 -27.58 3.41 25.92
C LEU A 768 -28.87 2.98 26.64
N GLU A 769 -28.75 2.14 27.67
CA GLU A 769 -29.91 1.66 28.43
C GLU A 769 -30.64 2.78 29.17
N LYS A 770 -29.90 3.75 29.72
CA LYS A 770 -30.51 4.89 30.41
C LYS A 770 -31.18 5.86 29.44
N LEU A 771 -30.56 6.12 28.29
CA LEU A 771 -31.15 6.92 27.21
C LEU A 771 -32.47 6.32 26.71
N ILE A 772 -32.49 5.00 26.50
CA ILE A 772 -33.71 4.25 26.13
C ILE A 772 -34.78 4.44 27.21
N ALA A 773 -34.45 4.19 28.48
CA ALA A 773 -35.40 4.31 29.59
C ALA A 773 -35.95 5.74 29.76
N ALA A 774 -35.12 6.76 29.58
CA ALA A 774 -35.52 8.16 29.61
C ALA A 774 -36.49 8.49 28.47
N CYS A 775 -36.21 8.01 27.25
CA CYS A 775 -37.09 8.19 26.10
C CYS A 775 -38.45 7.50 26.31
N GLU A 776 -38.45 6.24 26.77
CA GLU A 776 -39.69 5.49 27.05
C GLU A 776 -40.54 6.16 28.14
N THR A 777 -39.91 6.60 29.23
CA THR A 777 -40.59 7.25 30.37
C THR A 777 -41.26 8.55 29.96
N ASN A 778 -40.61 9.32 29.08
CA ASN A 778 -41.08 10.62 28.64
C ASN A 778 -41.87 10.57 27.32
N ASN A 779 -42.13 9.37 26.78
CA ASN A 779 -42.79 9.17 25.49
C ASN A 779 -42.12 9.95 24.35
N ARG A 780 -40.78 9.88 24.30
CA ARG A 780 -39.92 10.46 23.27
C ARG A 780 -39.25 9.35 22.47
N LYS A 781 -38.73 9.69 21.29
CA LYS A 781 -38.07 8.74 20.39
C LYS A 781 -36.54 8.81 20.50
N PHE A 782 -35.92 7.63 20.48
CA PHE A 782 -34.49 7.44 20.24
C PHE A 782 -34.31 7.13 18.76
N ARG A 783 -33.75 8.08 18.03
CA ARG A 783 -33.64 8.04 16.57
C ARG A 783 -32.22 7.68 16.15
N PHE A 784 -32.05 6.52 15.51
CA PHE A 784 -30.75 6.03 15.07
C PHE A 784 -30.91 5.16 13.82
N GLY A 785 -30.27 5.52 12.72
CA GLY A 785 -30.46 4.94 11.40
C GLY A 785 -29.86 3.55 11.19
N LEU A 786 -30.15 2.54 12.01
CA LEU A 786 -29.51 1.21 11.93
C LEU A 786 -29.94 0.37 10.71
N GLU A 787 -30.82 0.88 9.85
CA GLU A 787 -31.10 0.33 8.51
C GLU A 787 -30.21 0.97 7.42
N ASN A 788 -29.16 1.67 7.85
CA ASN A 788 -28.10 2.23 7.02
C ASN A 788 -26.75 1.78 7.61
N ALA A 789 -25.98 1.04 6.80
CA ALA A 789 -24.69 0.46 7.15
C ALA A 789 -23.71 1.44 7.82
N TRP A 790 -23.77 2.72 7.43
CA TRP A 790 -22.96 3.79 8.01
C TRP A 790 -23.13 3.93 9.53
N TYR A 791 -24.37 3.75 10.00
CA TYR A 791 -24.73 3.80 11.42
C TYR A 791 -24.69 2.41 12.05
N THR A 792 -25.08 1.37 11.32
CA THR A 792 -25.08 -0.01 11.82
C THR A 792 -23.69 -0.46 12.29
N ALA A 793 -22.64 -0.03 11.60
CA ALA A 793 -21.24 -0.34 11.95
C ALA A 793 -20.83 0.17 13.35
N SER A 794 -21.53 1.15 13.94
CA SER A 794 -21.21 1.73 15.25
C SER A 794 -21.08 0.67 16.35
N PHE A 795 -21.97 -0.33 16.32
CA PHE A 795 -22.01 -1.40 17.31
C PHE A 795 -20.84 -2.37 17.12
N PHE A 796 -20.44 -2.61 15.88
CA PHE A 796 -19.32 -3.48 15.55
C PHE A 796 -18.00 -2.86 16.01
N PHE A 797 -17.78 -1.58 15.72
CA PHE A 797 -16.61 -0.83 16.20
C PHE A 797 -16.50 -0.81 17.73
N ALA A 798 -17.64 -0.73 18.43
CA ALA A 798 -17.67 -0.78 19.89
C ALA A 798 -17.06 -2.05 20.49
N THR A 799 -17.09 -3.15 19.73
CA THR A 799 -16.58 -4.46 20.13
C THR A 799 -15.19 -4.76 19.59
N GLY A 800 -14.57 -3.80 18.89
CA GLY A 800 -13.26 -3.95 18.25
C GLY A 800 -13.31 -4.63 16.88
N CYS A 801 -14.50 -4.89 16.34
CA CYS A 801 -14.63 -5.40 14.98
C CYS A 801 -14.16 -4.36 13.95
N LYS A 802 -13.70 -4.82 12.79
CA LYS A 802 -13.19 -4.05 11.66
C LYS A 802 -13.66 -4.63 10.33
N SER A 803 -13.60 -3.78 9.30
CA SER A 803 -13.83 -4.14 7.90
C SER A 803 -12.82 -3.34 7.07
N GLU A 804 -11.65 -3.93 6.83
CA GLU A 804 -10.52 -3.29 6.15
C GLU A 804 -10.35 -3.86 4.74
N TRP A 805 -10.43 -3.00 3.73
CA TRP A 805 -10.41 -3.40 2.32
C TRP A 805 -9.03 -3.15 1.71
N GLY A 806 -8.44 -4.19 1.13
CA GLY A 806 -7.15 -4.14 0.43
C GLY A 806 -7.32 -3.85 -1.04
N MET A 807 -6.43 -3.03 -1.59
CA MET A 807 -6.49 -2.56 -2.97
C MET A 807 -5.11 -2.57 -3.61
N ASN A 808 -5.05 -2.69 -4.94
CA ASN A 808 -3.81 -2.48 -5.71
C ASN A 808 -3.69 -1.00 -6.15
N GLY A 809 -2.55 -0.65 -6.78
CA GLY A 809 -2.29 0.71 -7.27
C GLY A 809 -3.23 1.22 -8.38
N ALA A 810 -4.05 0.34 -8.99
CA ALA A 810 -5.10 0.69 -9.95
C ALA A 810 -6.46 0.96 -9.28
N GLY A 811 -6.55 0.82 -7.96
CA GLY A 811 -7.79 1.00 -7.20
C GLY A 811 -8.73 -0.21 -7.23
N GLU A 812 -8.27 -1.36 -7.72
CA GLU A 812 -9.06 -2.61 -7.68
C GLU A 812 -9.04 -3.20 -6.28
N PHE A 813 -10.20 -3.67 -5.80
CA PHE A 813 -10.31 -4.36 -4.52
C PHE A 813 -9.83 -5.81 -4.67
N ILE A 814 -8.81 -6.19 -3.90
CA ILE A 814 -8.16 -7.53 -4.01
C ILE A 814 -8.31 -8.37 -2.75
N SER A 815 -8.68 -7.77 -1.61
CA SER A 815 -8.92 -8.49 -0.36
C SER A 815 -9.83 -7.72 0.58
N CYS A 816 -10.41 -8.41 1.55
CA CYS A 816 -11.12 -7.82 2.69
C CYS A 816 -10.75 -8.56 3.98
N ASP A 817 -10.38 -7.82 5.02
CA ASP A 817 -10.21 -8.29 6.39
C ASP A 817 -11.41 -7.79 7.21
N ASP A 818 -12.44 -8.62 7.30
CA ASP A 818 -13.72 -8.32 7.95
C ASP A 818 -14.01 -9.36 9.03
N ASP A 819 -14.27 -8.91 10.25
CA ASP A 819 -14.55 -9.78 11.40
C ASP A 819 -15.94 -9.53 12.01
N PHE A 820 -16.87 -8.96 11.23
CA PHE A 820 -18.24 -8.76 11.69
C PHE A 820 -18.91 -10.09 12.00
N ASN A 821 -18.57 -11.17 11.28
CA ASN A 821 -18.93 -12.52 11.71
C ASN A 821 -17.92 -13.10 12.70
N SER A 822 -18.00 -12.67 13.95
CA SER A 822 -17.15 -13.16 15.03
C SER A 822 -17.89 -13.19 16.36
N LYS A 823 -17.23 -13.68 17.41
CA LYS A 823 -17.75 -13.57 18.79
C LYS A 823 -17.96 -12.11 19.21
N ALA A 824 -17.10 -11.20 18.74
CA ALA A 824 -17.24 -9.77 18.99
C ALA A 824 -18.43 -9.21 18.20
N GLY A 825 -18.60 -9.61 16.94
CA GLY A 825 -19.75 -9.24 16.13
C GLY A 825 -21.08 -9.72 16.70
N LEU A 826 -21.12 -10.92 17.29
CA LEU A 826 -22.30 -11.39 18.01
C LEU A 826 -22.63 -10.52 19.24
N ILE A 827 -21.61 -10.03 19.96
CA ILE A 827 -21.78 -9.07 21.05
C ILE A 827 -22.34 -7.75 20.53
N ALA A 828 -21.84 -7.26 19.38
CA ALA A 828 -22.35 -6.06 18.72
C ALA A 828 -23.83 -6.20 18.36
N MET A 829 -24.22 -7.32 17.74
CA MET A 829 -25.61 -7.65 17.39
C MET A 829 -26.52 -7.71 18.63
N LYS A 830 -26.04 -8.27 19.75
CA LYS A 830 -26.76 -8.26 21.04
C LYS A 830 -26.94 -6.85 21.59
N GLY A 831 -25.91 -6.02 21.51
CA GLY A 831 -25.97 -4.61 21.89
C GLY A 831 -27.00 -3.85 21.07
N MET A 832 -26.97 -4.03 19.76
CA MET A 832 -27.89 -3.43 18.79
C MET A 832 -29.34 -3.83 19.08
N GLN A 833 -29.55 -5.12 19.39
CA GLN A 833 -30.87 -5.65 19.72
C GLN A 833 -31.51 -4.98 20.95
N LYS A 834 -30.72 -4.49 21.91
CA LYS A 834 -31.27 -3.74 23.07
C LYS A 834 -32.00 -2.48 22.65
N LEU A 835 -31.44 -1.76 21.69
CA LEU A 835 -32.07 -0.56 21.15
C LEU A 835 -33.23 -0.93 20.23
N THR A 836 -33.02 -1.84 19.27
CA THR A 836 -34.02 -2.11 18.23
C THR A 836 -35.31 -2.75 18.77
N LYS A 837 -35.26 -3.41 19.94
CA LYS A 837 -36.45 -3.94 20.64
C LYS A 837 -37.19 -2.91 21.52
N SER A 838 -36.62 -1.73 21.75
CA SER A 838 -37.30 -0.67 22.49
C SER A 838 -38.46 -0.09 21.69
N ILE A 839 -39.56 0.24 22.37
CA ILE A 839 -40.69 0.96 21.77
C ILE A 839 -40.36 2.44 21.48
N ALA A 840 -39.30 2.96 22.10
CA ALA A 840 -38.80 4.31 21.84
C ALA A 840 -37.89 4.37 20.61
N TYR A 841 -37.36 3.24 20.14
CA TYR A 841 -36.52 3.21 18.95
C TYR A 841 -37.29 3.58 17.68
N ASP A 842 -36.63 4.32 16.81
CA ASP A 842 -37.07 4.62 15.47
C ASP A 842 -35.84 4.62 14.53
N SER A 843 -35.93 3.85 13.45
CA SER A 843 -34.86 3.73 12.45
C SER A 843 -34.78 4.97 11.56
N ASN A 844 -35.76 5.87 11.60
CA ASN A 844 -35.62 7.18 10.97
C ASN A 844 -34.89 8.15 11.92
N ASN A 845 -33.71 8.60 11.50
CA ASN A 845 -32.87 9.58 12.20
C ASN A 845 -33.13 11.05 11.82
N ASP A 846 -34.18 11.33 11.06
CA ASP A 846 -34.72 12.68 10.86
C ASP A 846 -35.18 13.31 12.18
N ILE A 847 -35.16 14.64 12.22
CA ILE A 847 -35.54 15.41 13.40
C ILE A 847 -37.05 15.66 13.42
N PHE A 848 -37.78 14.78 14.11
CA PHE A 848 -39.23 14.92 14.34
C PHE A 848 -39.55 15.55 15.71
N PRO A 849 -40.76 16.15 15.88
CA PRO A 849 -41.17 16.81 17.13
C PRO A 849 -41.09 15.94 18.39
N ASP A 850 -41.17 14.61 18.26
CA ASP A 850 -41.10 13.65 19.37
C ASP A 850 -39.68 13.15 19.68
N ALA A 851 -38.66 13.57 18.93
CA ALA A 851 -37.29 13.13 19.12
C ALA A 851 -36.74 13.57 20.48
N GLY A 852 -36.27 12.63 21.30
CA GLY A 852 -35.58 12.87 22.57
C GLY A 852 -34.06 12.63 22.48
N VAL A 853 -33.65 11.72 21.60
CA VAL A 853 -32.26 11.43 21.24
C VAL A 853 -32.19 11.28 19.72
N ILE A 854 -31.15 11.85 19.10
CA ILE A 854 -30.92 11.80 17.65
C ILE A 854 -29.45 11.50 17.41
N ILE A 855 -29.17 10.39 16.72
CA ILE A 855 -27.83 10.05 16.24
C ILE A 855 -27.70 10.44 14.77
N THR A 856 -26.91 11.47 14.51
CA THR A 856 -26.67 12.02 13.16
C THR A 856 -25.36 12.80 13.16
N GLY A 857 -24.90 13.19 11.96
CA GLY A 857 -23.70 14.02 11.82
C GLY A 857 -23.93 15.51 11.94
N TYR A 858 -22.82 16.23 11.84
CA TYR A 858 -22.73 17.68 12.02
C TYR A 858 -23.63 18.49 11.09
N TRP A 859 -23.92 17.96 9.90
CA TRP A 859 -24.82 18.58 8.92
C TRP A 859 -26.23 18.91 9.47
N ASN A 860 -26.64 18.27 10.57
CA ASN A 860 -27.94 18.47 11.21
C ASN A 860 -27.90 19.34 12.49
N ASP A 861 -26.76 19.97 12.83
CA ASP A 861 -26.61 20.78 14.05
C ASP A 861 -27.65 21.90 14.17
N GLU A 862 -27.83 22.69 13.11
CA GLU A 862 -28.77 23.81 13.10
C GLU A 862 -30.22 23.33 13.33
N ALA A 863 -30.61 22.24 12.67
CA ALA A 863 -31.93 21.65 12.84
C ALA A 863 -32.14 21.08 14.25
N ALA A 864 -31.10 20.47 14.84
CA ALA A 864 -31.16 19.96 16.21
C ALA A 864 -31.28 21.09 17.25
N ARG A 865 -30.54 22.20 17.07
CA ARG A 865 -30.69 23.40 17.92
C ARG A 865 -32.07 24.01 17.81
N ALA A 866 -32.60 24.13 16.60
CA ALA A 866 -33.96 24.63 16.38
C ALA A 866 -35.02 23.74 17.05
N HIS A 867 -34.83 22.43 17.04
CA HIS A 867 -35.75 21.45 17.63
C HIS A 867 -35.69 21.44 19.17
N PHE A 868 -34.51 21.31 19.76
CA PHE A 868 -34.37 21.21 21.23
C PHE A 868 -34.38 22.57 21.95
N GLY A 869 -34.10 23.67 21.25
CA GLY A 869 -34.08 25.02 21.81
C GLY A 869 -33.15 25.13 23.02
N GLU A 870 -33.67 25.66 24.13
CA GLU A 870 -32.90 25.78 25.38
C GLU A 870 -32.46 24.43 25.97
N ASN A 871 -33.14 23.34 25.60
CA ASN A 871 -32.84 21.99 26.05
C ASN A 871 -31.81 21.26 25.19
N TYR A 872 -31.26 21.94 24.17
CA TYR A 872 -30.22 21.40 23.31
C TYR A 872 -28.99 20.98 24.13
N ALA A 873 -28.53 19.75 23.89
CA ALA A 873 -27.25 19.21 24.31
C ALA A 873 -26.72 18.21 23.28
N VAL A 874 -25.40 18.01 23.31
CA VAL A 874 -24.65 17.10 22.45
C VAL A 874 -23.61 16.37 23.28
N ALA A 875 -23.27 15.17 22.85
CA ALA A 875 -22.22 14.34 23.43
C ALA A 875 -21.70 13.34 22.38
N GLU A 876 -20.56 12.72 22.67
CA GLU A 876 -20.15 11.47 22.04
C GLU A 876 -21.21 10.37 22.20
N LEU A 877 -21.07 9.28 21.43
CA LEU A 877 -22.02 8.18 21.44
C LEU A 877 -21.99 7.43 22.79
N PRO A 878 -23.13 6.87 23.25
CA PRO A 878 -23.19 6.18 24.53
C PRO A 878 -22.50 4.80 24.49
N SER A 879 -22.20 4.27 25.68
CA SER A 879 -21.83 2.86 25.86
C SER A 879 -23.05 1.96 26.06
N PHE A 880 -22.98 0.70 25.62
CA PHE A 880 -23.95 -0.35 25.92
C PHE A 880 -23.31 -1.49 26.73
N THR A 881 -24.11 -2.29 27.45
CA THR A 881 -23.57 -3.38 28.29
C THR A 881 -24.01 -4.76 27.80
N VAL A 882 -23.12 -5.67 27.45
CA VAL A 882 -23.45 -7.08 27.16
C VAL A 882 -22.62 -7.98 28.04
N ASP A 883 -23.24 -8.99 28.65
CA ASP A 883 -22.59 -9.97 29.53
C ASP A 883 -21.74 -9.35 30.66
N GLY A 884 -22.20 -8.21 31.19
CA GLY A 884 -21.55 -7.49 32.29
C GLY A 884 -20.33 -6.65 31.88
N LYS A 885 -20.04 -6.54 30.59
CA LYS A 885 -19.00 -5.66 30.03
C LYS A 885 -19.63 -4.48 29.29
N SER A 886 -19.01 -3.31 29.40
CA SER A 886 -19.44 -2.09 28.71
C SER A 886 -18.61 -1.87 27.44
N TYR A 887 -19.27 -1.46 26.36
CA TYR A 887 -18.71 -1.22 25.04
C TYR A 887 -19.15 0.17 24.57
N HIS A 888 -18.19 1.06 24.32
CA HIS A 888 -18.47 2.41 23.85
C HIS A 888 -18.77 2.39 22.36
N LEU A 889 -19.90 2.96 21.93
CA LEU A 889 -20.24 2.99 20.51
C LEU A 889 -19.17 3.73 19.71
N GLY A 890 -18.66 3.07 18.68
CA GLY A 890 -17.79 3.73 17.72
C GLY A 890 -18.60 4.48 16.66
N SER A 891 -17.92 5.29 15.87
CA SER A 891 -18.50 5.89 14.67
C SER A 891 -17.53 5.74 13.53
N PHE A 892 -17.94 6.11 12.33
CA PHE A 892 -16.95 6.36 11.32
C PHE A 892 -16.51 7.83 11.31
N SER A 893 -15.23 8.07 10.97
CA SER A 893 -14.70 9.39 10.64
C SER A 893 -14.53 9.53 9.14
N GLY A 894 -15.35 10.41 8.56
CA GLY A 894 -15.44 10.68 7.13
C GLY A 894 -14.77 11.99 6.72
N TYR A 895 -14.46 12.11 5.42
CA TYR A 895 -14.01 13.36 4.81
C TYR A 895 -14.75 13.60 3.50
N LYS A 896 -14.93 14.88 3.16
CA LYS A 896 -15.49 15.30 1.87
C LYS A 896 -14.40 15.92 1.02
N LEU A 897 -14.36 15.47 -0.23
CA LEU A 897 -13.28 15.71 -1.16
C LEU A 897 -13.81 16.38 -2.43
N MET A 898 -12.96 17.12 -3.09
CA MET A 898 -13.19 17.66 -4.42
C MET A 898 -12.28 16.94 -5.41
N GLY A 899 -12.84 16.43 -6.51
CA GLY A 899 -12.12 15.75 -7.58
C GLY A 899 -12.08 16.61 -8.84
N VAL A 900 -11.05 16.42 -9.65
CA VAL A 900 -10.90 17.02 -10.98
C VAL A 900 -10.98 15.91 -12.02
N LYS A 901 -11.84 16.05 -13.02
CA LYS A 901 -11.93 15.09 -14.12
C LYS A 901 -10.69 15.18 -15.02
N PRO A 902 -10.10 14.05 -15.48
CA PRO A 902 -9.02 14.05 -16.45
C PRO A 902 -9.35 14.87 -17.71
N GLN A 903 -8.40 15.68 -18.16
CA GLN A 903 -8.57 16.52 -19.34
C GLN A 903 -7.50 16.17 -20.38
N SER A 904 -7.90 16.15 -21.65
CA SER A 904 -6.94 16.05 -22.77
C SER A 904 -6.19 17.35 -23.04
N ASP A 905 -6.76 18.50 -22.66
CA ASP A 905 -6.10 19.81 -22.74
C ASP A 905 -5.30 20.06 -21.45
N ALA A 906 -3.97 20.02 -21.56
CA ALA A 906 -3.05 20.25 -20.45
C ALA A 906 -3.19 21.63 -19.79
N LYS A 907 -3.55 22.69 -20.55
CA LYS A 907 -3.78 24.02 -19.97
C LYS A 907 -5.05 24.04 -19.14
N LYS A 908 -6.13 23.45 -19.67
CA LYS A 908 -7.38 23.31 -18.92
C LYS A 908 -7.16 22.44 -17.68
N ALA A 909 -6.41 21.34 -17.78
CA ALA A 909 -6.05 20.50 -16.63
C ALA A 909 -5.39 21.32 -15.51
N ALA A 910 -4.32 22.05 -15.84
CA ALA A 910 -3.60 22.88 -14.87
C ALA A 910 -4.50 23.96 -14.24
N VAL A 911 -5.34 24.61 -15.03
CA VAL A 911 -6.30 25.62 -14.54
C VAL A 911 -7.34 25.01 -13.60
N LEU A 912 -7.87 23.83 -13.91
CA LEU A 912 -8.81 23.13 -13.04
C LEU A 912 -8.14 22.69 -11.73
N SER A 913 -6.91 22.22 -11.78
CA SER A 913 -6.14 21.84 -10.59
C SER A 913 -5.85 23.05 -9.68
N LEU A 914 -5.50 24.21 -10.25
CA LEU A 914 -5.33 25.47 -9.50
C LEU A 914 -6.66 25.97 -8.92
N LEU A 915 -7.75 25.88 -9.70
CA LEU A 915 -9.06 26.27 -9.23
C LEU A 915 -9.54 25.37 -8.09
N ALA A 916 -9.37 24.05 -8.20
CA ALA A 916 -9.68 23.10 -7.14
C ALA A 916 -8.85 23.40 -5.88
N GLN A 917 -7.54 23.60 -6.01
CA GLN A 917 -6.67 24.00 -4.90
C GLN A 917 -7.20 25.26 -4.20
N TYR A 918 -7.52 26.30 -4.97
CA TYR A 918 -8.04 27.56 -4.43
C TYR A 918 -9.37 27.35 -3.70
N LEU A 919 -10.32 26.65 -4.33
CA LEU A 919 -11.61 26.36 -3.74
C LEU A 919 -11.46 25.52 -2.48
N THR A 920 -10.45 24.67 -2.36
CA THR A 920 -10.18 23.90 -1.14
C THR A 920 -9.21 24.57 -0.17
N GLY A 921 -8.74 25.79 -0.47
CA GLY A 921 -7.81 26.53 0.38
C GLY A 921 -8.47 27.03 1.66
N GLU A 922 -7.63 27.40 2.63
CA GLU A 922 -8.06 27.79 3.98
C GLU A 922 -9.13 28.89 4.00
N GLU A 923 -8.93 29.99 3.26
CA GLU A 923 -9.91 31.08 3.19
C GLU A 923 -11.26 30.63 2.63
N CYS A 924 -11.26 29.80 1.59
CA CYS A 924 -12.52 29.27 1.05
C CYS A 924 -13.21 28.32 2.04
N GLN A 925 -12.45 27.57 2.85
CA GLN A 925 -13.01 26.75 3.92
C GLN A 925 -13.55 27.61 5.08
N LYS A 926 -12.87 28.70 5.45
CA LYS A 926 -13.31 29.68 6.44
C LYS A 926 -14.65 30.31 6.04
N GLU A 927 -14.78 30.75 4.79
CA GLU A 927 -16.04 31.28 4.25
C GLU A 927 -17.17 30.23 4.30
N ARG A 928 -16.87 28.97 3.95
CA ARG A 928 -17.85 27.87 4.06
C ARG A 928 -18.28 27.63 5.51
N TYR A 929 -17.36 27.69 6.48
CA TYR A 929 -17.73 27.61 7.89
C TYR A 929 -18.57 28.80 8.34
N GLN A 930 -18.20 30.02 7.94
CA GLN A 930 -18.94 31.22 8.33
C GLN A 930 -20.38 31.20 7.80
N ASN A 931 -20.57 30.83 6.53
CA ASN A 931 -21.87 30.83 5.87
C ASN A 931 -22.71 29.57 6.15
N PHE A 932 -22.07 28.40 6.19
CA PHE A 932 -22.76 27.10 6.18
C PHE A 932 -22.34 26.16 7.31
N LYS A 933 -21.42 26.60 8.16
CA LYS A 933 -20.88 25.88 9.32
C LYS A 933 -20.09 24.63 9.00
N TYR A 934 -19.76 24.34 7.74
CA TYR A 934 -18.98 23.15 7.39
C TYR A 934 -17.66 23.08 8.16
N GLY A 935 -17.46 21.99 8.91
CA GLY A 935 -16.24 21.79 9.67
C GLY A 935 -15.06 21.63 8.70
N PRO A 936 -14.04 22.50 8.79
CA PRO A 936 -12.96 22.58 7.82
C PRO A 936 -12.03 21.39 7.95
N SER A 937 -11.39 20.99 6.85
CA SER A 937 -10.25 20.07 6.88
C SER A 937 -8.93 20.80 7.15
N SER A 938 -8.88 22.14 7.04
CA SER A 938 -7.74 22.94 7.49
C SER A 938 -7.48 22.70 8.98
N LYS A 939 -6.23 22.34 9.31
CA LYS A 939 -5.79 22.05 10.68
C LYS A 939 -5.90 23.29 11.58
N ALA A 940 -5.60 24.47 11.04
CA ALA A 940 -5.64 25.73 11.78
C ALA A 940 -7.09 26.11 12.12
N LEU A 941 -7.96 26.14 11.11
CA LEU A 941 -9.37 26.49 11.30
C LEU A 941 -10.11 25.47 12.17
N LEU A 942 -9.85 24.17 11.99
CA LEU A 942 -10.52 23.14 12.79
C LEU A 942 -10.16 23.28 14.26
N SER A 943 -8.88 23.49 14.58
CA SER A 943 -8.40 23.74 15.94
C SER A 943 -9.03 24.99 16.54
N GLU A 944 -9.09 26.09 15.77
CA GLU A 944 -9.72 27.34 16.18
C GLU A 944 -11.21 27.15 16.52
N TYR A 945 -11.96 26.46 15.66
CA TYR A 945 -13.41 26.31 15.82
C TYR A 945 -13.82 25.29 16.89
N VAL A 946 -12.98 24.28 17.15
CA VAL A 946 -13.14 23.41 18.32
C VAL A 946 -12.86 24.20 19.61
N ALA A 947 -11.79 25.01 19.64
CA ALA A 947 -11.43 25.83 20.80
C ALA A 947 -12.45 26.95 21.10
N LYS A 948 -13.15 27.48 20.10
CA LYS A 948 -14.22 28.50 20.24
C LYS A 948 -15.56 27.94 20.76
N GLU A 949 -15.52 26.82 21.49
CA GLU A 949 -16.66 26.16 22.13
C GLU A 949 -17.85 25.86 21.19
N ASN A 950 -17.64 25.48 19.92
CA ASN A 950 -18.74 24.90 19.14
C ASN A 950 -19.04 23.50 19.69
N PRO A 951 -20.12 23.30 20.47
CA PRO A 951 -20.30 22.06 21.23
C PRO A 951 -20.51 20.85 20.30
N ALA A 952 -20.99 21.07 19.08
CA ALA A 952 -21.20 20.02 18.09
C ALA A 952 -19.88 19.57 17.45
N LEU A 953 -18.96 20.50 17.13
CA LEU A 953 -17.61 20.13 16.69
C LEU A 953 -16.78 19.53 17.83
N ALA A 954 -16.97 20.00 19.07
CA ALA A 954 -16.34 19.41 20.25
C ALA A 954 -16.80 17.96 20.48
N ALA A 955 -18.11 17.69 20.43
CA ALA A 955 -18.65 16.32 20.53
C ALA A 955 -18.17 15.42 19.38
N LEU A 956 -18.02 15.95 18.16
CA LEU A 956 -17.42 15.22 17.05
C LEU A 956 -15.94 14.90 17.30
N ALA A 957 -15.19 15.86 17.86
CA ALA A 957 -13.79 15.68 18.22
C ALA A 957 -13.60 14.65 19.35
N GLU A 958 -14.45 14.67 20.37
CA GLU A 958 -14.48 13.65 21.44
C GLU A 958 -14.77 12.26 20.86
N GLN A 959 -15.84 12.15 20.07
CA GLN A 959 -16.22 10.91 19.40
C GLN A 959 -15.13 10.38 18.46
N SER A 960 -14.26 11.24 17.93
CA SER A 960 -13.19 10.83 17.02
C SER A 960 -12.22 9.81 17.66
N ASN A 961 -12.07 9.82 18.99
CA ASN A 961 -11.27 8.85 19.75
C ASN A 961 -11.81 7.41 19.65
N TYR A 962 -13.11 7.26 19.32
CA TYR A 962 -13.79 5.98 19.14
C TYR A 962 -14.17 5.77 17.67
N SER A 963 -13.63 6.57 16.75
CA SER A 963 -13.99 6.52 15.35
C SER A 963 -13.06 5.62 14.53
N THR A 964 -13.63 4.95 13.55
CA THR A 964 -12.90 4.23 12.50
C THR A 964 -12.89 5.10 11.24
N PRO A 965 -11.73 5.43 10.65
CA PRO A 965 -11.71 6.16 9.39
C PRO A 965 -12.49 5.42 8.32
N GLN A 966 -13.40 6.10 7.65
CA GLN A 966 -14.12 5.58 6.48
C GLN A 966 -13.16 5.49 5.30
N ARG A 967 -12.31 4.46 5.30
CA ARG A 967 -11.37 4.20 4.21
C ARG A 967 -12.13 3.84 2.92
N MET A 968 -11.41 3.42 1.90
CA MET A 968 -12.01 2.86 0.70
C MET A 968 -12.78 1.59 1.07
N ILE A 969 -14.06 1.53 0.71
CA ILE A 969 -14.95 0.40 1.01
C ILE A 969 -15.61 -0.03 -0.31
N HIS A 970 -15.69 -1.34 -0.55
CA HIS A 970 -16.34 -1.86 -1.74
C HIS A 970 -17.81 -1.41 -1.80
N GLY A 971 -18.28 -0.94 -2.96
CA GLY A 971 -19.61 -0.34 -3.09
C GLY A 971 -20.76 -1.24 -2.61
N SER A 972 -20.66 -2.55 -2.87
CA SER A 972 -21.68 -3.52 -2.43
C SER A 972 -21.74 -3.73 -0.92
N TRP A 973 -20.66 -3.41 -0.18
CA TRP A 973 -20.63 -3.56 1.28
C TRP A 973 -21.75 -2.78 1.95
N TRP A 974 -22.06 -1.57 1.46
CA TRP A 974 -23.12 -0.73 2.01
C TRP A 974 -24.50 -1.40 1.93
N ASP A 975 -24.76 -2.13 0.84
CA ASP A 975 -26.01 -2.88 0.66
C ASP A 975 -26.05 -4.19 1.45
N ILE A 976 -24.89 -4.81 1.65
CA ILE A 976 -24.74 -6.05 2.42
C ILE A 976 -24.88 -5.75 3.92
N ALA A 977 -24.16 -4.76 4.45
CA ALA A 977 -24.12 -4.44 5.88
C ALA A 977 -25.42 -3.80 6.40
N LYS A 978 -26.18 -3.07 5.57
CA LYS A 978 -27.36 -2.32 6.04
C LYS A 978 -28.49 -3.21 6.57
N VAL A 979 -28.50 -4.50 6.21
CA VAL A 979 -29.56 -5.44 6.62
C VAL A 979 -29.43 -5.87 8.08
N LEU A 980 -28.21 -5.81 8.65
CA LEU A 980 -27.89 -6.32 9.98
C LEU A 980 -28.75 -5.66 11.08
N GLY A 981 -29.09 -4.38 10.95
CA GLY A 981 -29.94 -3.72 11.95
C GLY A 981 -31.40 -4.17 11.96
N ARG A 982 -31.96 -4.49 10.78
CA ARG A 982 -33.27 -5.13 10.69
C ARG A 982 -33.20 -6.55 11.26
N ASP A 983 -32.17 -7.30 10.89
CA ASP A 983 -32.04 -8.69 11.31
C ASP A 983 -31.84 -8.80 12.84
N ALA A 984 -31.10 -7.87 13.45
CA ALA A 984 -30.99 -7.75 14.92
C ALA A 984 -32.34 -7.51 15.62
N LYS A 985 -33.24 -6.74 14.98
CA LYS A 985 -34.58 -6.43 15.46
C LYS A 985 -35.51 -7.66 15.39
N GLU A 986 -35.43 -8.41 14.30
CA GLU A 986 -36.28 -9.58 14.02
C GLU A 986 -35.82 -10.83 14.80
N ALA A 987 -34.52 -10.93 15.12
CA ALA A 987 -33.96 -12.04 15.84
C ALA A 987 -34.62 -12.30 17.21
N THR A 988 -34.95 -13.56 17.45
CA THR A 988 -35.58 -14.01 18.70
C THR A 988 -34.62 -14.77 19.62
N SER A 989 -33.45 -15.15 19.10
CA SER A 989 -32.41 -15.90 19.80
C SER A 989 -31.00 -15.49 19.35
N ASP A 990 -29.99 -15.87 20.14
CA ASP A 990 -28.57 -15.72 19.75
C ASP A 990 -28.24 -16.48 18.45
N ALA A 991 -28.91 -17.61 18.20
CA ALA A 991 -28.75 -18.36 16.96
C ALA A 991 -29.27 -17.61 15.74
N ASP A 992 -30.36 -16.84 15.88
CA ASP A 992 -30.88 -15.99 14.80
C ASP A 992 -29.91 -14.84 14.50
N LEU A 993 -29.30 -14.25 15.54
CA LEU A 993 -28.28 -13.21 15.39
C LEU A 993 -27.03 -13.76 14.68
N GLN A 994 -26.58 -14.95 15.09
CA GLN A 994 -25.45 -15.62 14.45
C GLN A 994 -25.76 -15.90 12.97
N LYS A 995 -26.96 -16.41 12.66
CA LYS A 995 -27.38 -16.65 11.28
C LYS A 995 -27.36 -15.38 10.41
N ALA A 996 -27.70 -14.23 10.98
CA ALA A 996 -27.61 -12.96 10.27
C ALA A 996 -26.16 -12.58 9.93
N LEU A 997 -25.21 -12.85 10.84
CA LEU A 997 -23.78 -12.66 10.60
C LEU A 997 -23.23 -13.66 9.57
N ASP A 998 -23.66 -14.92 9.62
CA ASP A 998 -23.28 -15.94 8.64
C ASP A 998 -23.75 -15.56 7.22
N ASN A 999 -24.97 -15.03 7.09
CA ASN A 999 -25.50 -14.52 5.80
C ASN A 999 -24.71 -13.30 5.30
N TYR A 1000 -24.28 -12.44 6.21
CA TYR A 1000 -23.46 -11.27 5.89
C TYR A 1000 -22.08 -11.71 5.38
N GLU A 1001 -21.39 -12.60 6.09
CA GLU A 1001 -20.06 -13.10 5.71
C GLU A 1001 -20.10 -13.77 4.33
N ALA A 1002 -21.08 -14.64 4.09
CA ALA A 1002 -21.26 -15.27 2.79
C ALA A 1002 -21.45 -14.26 1.64
N ALA A 1003 -22.12 -13.13 1.91
CA ALA A 1003 -22.28 -12.07 0.91
C ALA A 1003 -20.99 -11.27 0.69
N ILE A 1004 -20.15 -11.10 1.71
CA ILE A 1004 -18.82 -10.46 1.60
C ILE A 1004 -17.84 -11.35 0.85
N GLU A 1005 -17.74 -12.63 1.21
CA GLU A 1005 -16.89 -13.61 0.50
C GLU A 1005 -17.27 -13.70 -0.98
N GLY A 1006 -18.57 -13.60 -1.29
CA GLY A 1006 -19.08 -13.56 -2.66
C GLY A 1006 -18.53 -12.42 -3.54
N LEU A 1007 -17.97 -11.37 -2.95
CA LEU A 1007 -17.39 -10.24 -3.69
C LEU A 1007 -16.00 -10.53 -4.27
N PHE A 1008 -15.27 -11.52 -3.73
CA PHE A 1008 -13.90 -11.85 -4.12
C PHE A 1008 -13.79 -13.10 -4.98
N ILE A 1009 -14.93 -13.67 -5.37
CA ILE A 1009 -15.00 -14.76 -6.35
C ILE A 1009 -14.55 -14.19 -7.70
N THR A 1010 -13.49 -14.75 -8.29
CA THR A 1010 -12.90 -14.24 -9.54
C THR A 1010 -13.90 -14.32 -10.70
N LEU A 1011 -13.71 -13.55 -11.78
CA LEU A 1011 -14.55 -13.65 -12.99
C LEU A 1011 -14.57 -15.09 -13.54
N GLU A 1012 -13.45 -15.80 -13.40
CA GLU A 1012 -13.30 -17.20 -13.80
C GLU A 1012 -14.12 -18.11 -12.87
N ASP A 1013 -14.05 -17.93 -11.56
CA ASP A 1013 -14.89 -18.65 -10.59
C ASP A 1013 -16.38 -18.35 -10.78
N GLN A 1014 -16.74 -17.09 -11.10
CA GLN A 1014 -18.11 -16.70 -11.39
C GLN A 1014 -18.62 -17.35 -12.68
N ILE A 1015 -17.84 -17.39 -13.77
CA ILE A 1015 -18.22 -18.08 -15.01
C ILE A 1015 -18.41 -19.60 -14.77
N GLN A 1016 -17.69 -20.18 -13.81
CA GLN A 1016 -17.73 -21.61 -13.54
C GLN A 1016 -18.72 -22.01 -12.42
N ALA A 1017 -19.18 -21.07 -11.60
CA ALA A 1017 -20.05 -21.31 -10.43
C ALA A 1017 -21.48 -21.74 -10.81
N TRP A 1018 -22.08 -22.58 -9.96
CA TRP A 1018 -23.47 -23.04 -10.11
C TRP A 1018 -24.38 -22.35 -9.10
N GLY A 1019 -25.57 -21.95 -9.54
CA GLY A 1019 -26.58 -21.31 -8.69
C GLY A 1019 -27.97 -21.88 -8.94
N VAL A 1020 -28.78 -21.94 -7.88
CA VAL A 1020 -30.22 -22.24 -7.97
C VAL A 1020 -30.98 -20.94 -8.17
N ILE A 1021 -31.83 -20.83 -9.18
CA ILE A 1021 -32.62 -19.63 -9.46
C ILE A 1021 -34.08 -19.99 -9.68
N GLY A 1022 -35.01 -19.20 -9.16
CA GLY A 1022 -36.43 -19.48 -9.35
C GLY A 1022 -37.37 -18.47 -8.70
N GLY A 1023 -38.66 -18.76 -8.78
CA GLY A 1023 -39.70 -18.14 -7.96
C GLY A 1023 -39.73 -18.75 -6.55
N ILE A 1024 -38.56 -18.91 -5.93
CA ILE A 1024 -38.32 -19.66 -4.69
C ILE A 1024 -37.80 -18.73 -3.60
N CYS A 1025 -38.02 -19.12 -2.34
CA CYS A 1025 -37.53 -18.38 -1.16
C CYS A 1025 -37.84 -16.86 -1.16
N GLY A 1026 -38.97 -16.45 -1.77
CA GLY A 1026 -39.41 -15.05 -1.81
C GLY A 1026 -38.81 -14.20 -2.95
N THR A 1027 -38.05 -14.81 -3.86
CA THR A 1027 -37.42 -14.14 -5.02
C THR A 1027 -38.24 -14.34 -6.31
N ASN A 1028 -37.95 -13.55 -7.37
CA ASN A 1028 -38.66 -13.58 -8.66
C ASN A 1028 -37.69 -13.77 -9.84
N TRP A 1029 -37.02 -14.93 -9.92
CA TRP A 1029 -36.11 -15.30 -11.03
C TRP A 1029 -34.99 -14.28 -11.32
N ASN A 1030 -34.62 -13.49 -10.31
CA ASN A 1030 -33.67 -12.40 -10.40
C ASN A 1030 -32.52 -12.54 -9.39
N THR A 1031 -32.48 -13.64 -8.66
CA THR A 1031 -31.50 -13.90 -7.60
C THR A 1031 -31.15 -15.38 -7.62
N ASP A 1032 -29.84 -15.68 -7.72
CA ASP A 1032 -29.31 -17.03 -7.59
C ASP A 1032 -28.97 -17.32 -6.13
N PHE A 1033 -29.22 -18.55 -5.70
CA PHE A 1033 -28.72 -19.13 -4.45
C PHE A 1033 -27.49 -19.96 -4.78
N THR A 1034 -26.35 -19.59 -4.20
CA THR A 1034 -25.05 -20.23 -4.46
C THR A 1034 -25.09 -21.73 -4.16
N MET A 1035 -24.41 -22.51 -5.00
CA MET A 1035 -24.16 -23.93 -4.76
C MET A 1035 -22.68 -24.18 -4.50
N THR A 1036 -22.39 -24.99 -3.50
CA THR A 1036 -21.04 -25.41 -3.13
C THR A 1036 -20.70 -26.73 -3.80
N LYS A 1037 -19.51 -26.84 -4.39
CA LYS A 1037 -19.03 -28.11 -4.94
C LYS A 1037 -18.76 -29.09 -3.79
N THR A 1038 -19.46 -30.23 -3.78
CA THR A 1038 -19.30 -31.29 -2.76
C THR A 1038 -18.52 -32.51 -3.27
N SER A 1039 -18.32 -32.61 -4.58
CA SER A 1039 -17.37 -33.54 -5.22
C SER A 1039 -17.04 -33.07 -6.64
N ASP A 1040 -16.13 -33.73 -7.35
CA ASP A 1040 -15.75 -33.41 -8.74
C ASP A 1040 -16.92 -33.23 -9.71
N THR A 1041 -18.03 -33.92 -9.44
CA THR A 1041 -19.22 -33.89 -10.28
C THR A 1041 -20.46 -33.39 -9.55
N THR A 1042 -20.36 -32.93 -8.31
CA THR A 1042 -21.56 -32.62 -7.50
C THR A 1042 -21.48 -31.24 -6.87
N TRP A 1043 -22.59 -30.51 -6.95
CA TRP A 1043 -22.81 -29.22 -6.32
C TRP A 1043 -24.08 -29.28 -5.48
N GLU A 1044 -24.08 -28.66 -4.31
CA GLU A 1044 -25.22 -28.63 -3.40
C GLU A 1044 -25.51 -27.20 -2.95
N SER A 1045 -26.79 -26.82 -2.91
CA SER A 1045 -27.20 -25.56 -2.31
C SER A 1045 -27.14 -25.64 -0.78
N ASN A 1046 -27.12 -24.47 -0.13
CA ASN A 1046 -27.57 -24.37 1.25
C ASN A 1046 -29.03 -24.88 1.39
N VAL A 1047 -29.47 -25.13 2.62
CA VAL A 1047 -30.85 -25.55 2.89
C VAL A 1047 -31.81 -24.43 2.49
N LEU A 1048 -32.65 -24.69 1.49
CA LEU A 1048 -33.66 -23.79 0.95
C LEU A 1048 -35.04 -24.17 1.49
N GLU A 1049 -35.78 -23.18 2.00
CA GLU A 1049 -37.20 -23.35 2.33
C GLU A 1049 -38.04 -23.20 1.06
N LEU A 1050 -38.54 -24.32 0.54
CA LEU A 1050 -39.27 -24.38 -0.71
C LEU A 1050 -40.74 -24.74 -0.47
N LYS A 1051 -41.64 -24.08 -1.18
CA LYS A 1051 -43.10 -24.28 -1.11
C LYS A 1051 -43.61 -25.02 -2.34
N MET A 1052 -44.61 -25.87 -2.14
CA MET A 1052 -45.29 -26.62 -3.20
C MET A 1052 -45.71 -25.69 -4.33
N GLY A 1053 -45.37 -26.08 -5.56
CA GLY A 1053 -45.71 -25.33 -6.77
C GLY A 1053 -44.78 -24.16 -7.10
N GLN A 1054 -43.76 -23.87 -6.28
CA GLN A 1054 -42.68 -22.98 -6.70
C GLN A 1054 -41.83 -23.65 -7.78
N GLU A 1055 -41.22 -22.81 -8.62
CA GLU A 1055 -40.46 -23.27 -9.77
C GLU A 1055 -39.03 -22.74 -9.69
N PHE A 1056 -38.05 -23.58 -10.04
CA PHE A 1056 -36.64 -23.19 -10.09
C PHE A 1056 -35.87 -23.93 -11.19
N LYS A 1057 -34.64 -23.48 -11.41
CA LYS A 1057 -33.59 -24.09 -12.25
C LYS A 1057 -32.25 -23.98 -11.54
N VAL A 1058 -31.28 -24.73 -12.03
CA VAL A 1058 -29.86 -24.56 -11.69
C VAL A 1058 -29.15 -24.00 -12.91
N ARG A 1059 -28.35 -22.94 -12.80
CA ARG A 1059 -27.65 -22.33 -13.92
C ARG A 1059 -26.20 -22.01 -13.60
N ARG A 1060 -25.36 -21.99 -14.64
CA ARG A 1060 -23.93 -21.73 -14.52
C ARG A 1060 -23.59 -20.27 -14.80
N GLY A 1061 -22.78 -19.67 -13.94
CA GLY A 1061 -22.27 -18.31 -14.03
C GLY A 1061 -23.31 -17.24 -14.29
N ALA A 1062 -24.47 -17.37 -13.66
CA ALA A 1062 -25.64 -16.51 -13.83
C ALA A 1062 -26.09 -16.34 -15.30
N SER A 1063 -25.60 -17.17 -16.22
CA SER A 1063 -25.99 -17.22 -17.63
C SER A 1063 -27.06 -18.28 -17.87
N TRP A 1064 -27.85 -18.08 -18.93
CA TRP A 1064 -28.80 -19.09 -19.40
C TRP A 1064 -28.20 -20.07 -20.41
N ASP A 1065 -26.94 -19.90 -20.79
CA ASP A 1065 -26.29 -20.76 -21.80
C ASP A 1065 -26.17 -22.22 -21.33
N ILE A 1066 -25.89 -22.43 -20.04
CA ILE A 1066 -25.80 -23.74 -19.40
C ILE A 1066 -26.72 -23.73 -18.17
N ASN A 1067 -27.92 -24.29 -18.30
CA ASN A 1067 -28.85 -24.45 -17.18
C ASN A 1067 -29.54 -25.83 -17.18
N PHE A 1068 -29.98 -26.26 -16.01
CA PHE A 1068 -30.69 -27.49 -15.77
C PHE A 1068 -32.04 -27.20 -15.10
N GLY A 1069 -33.11 -27.64 -15.75
CA GLY A 1069 -34.42 -27.81 -15.16
C GLY A 1069 -34.69 -29.30 -14.95
N GLU A 1070 -35.86 -29.81 -15.38
CA GLU A 1070 -36.09 -31.27 -15.45
C GLU A 1070 -35.05 -32.00 -16.33
N THR A 1071 -34.47 -31.27 -17.29
CA THR A 1071 -33.40 -31.69 -18.19
C THR A 1071 -32.49 -30.49 -18.52
N PHE A 1072 -31.38 -30.71 -19.23
CA PHE A 1072 -30.53 -29.63 -19.74
C PHE A 1072 -31.34 -28.67 -20.61
N ASN A 1073 -31.31 -27.37 -20.28
CA ASN A 1073 -32.15 -26.31 -20.85
C ASN A 1073 -33.68 -26.63 -20.86
N GLY A 1074 -34.11 -27.57 -20.00
CA GLY A 1074 -35.49 -28.07 -19.95
C GLY A 1074 -36.47 -27.18 -19.20
N ALA A 1075 -37.67 -27.70 -18.96
CA ALA A 1075 -38.71 -27.04 -18.18
C ALA A 1075 -38.27 -26.82 -16.72
N ASN A 1076 -38.85 -25.82 -16.05
CA ASN A 1076 -38.57 -25.53 -14.65
C ASN A 1076 -38.89 -26.74 -13.76
N ILE A 1077 -38.10 -26.94 -12.71
CA ILE A 1077 -38.38 -27.94 -11.70
C ILE A 1077 -39.45 -27.39 -10.76
N VAL A 1078 -40.56 -28.10 -10.64
CA VAL A 1078 -41.66 -27.74 -9.73
C VAL A 1078 -41.46 -28.42 -8.38
N VAL A 1079 -41.48 -27.64 -7.31
CA VAL A 1079 -41.35 -28.14 -5.94
C VAL A 1079 -42.59 -28.99 -5.59
N PRO A 1080 -42.41 -30.27 -5.21
CA PRO A 1080 -43.53 -31.22 -5.09
C PRO A 1080 -44.35 -31.06 -3.81
N GLU A 1081 -43.73 -30.60 -2.73
CA GLU A 1081 -44.37 -30.38 -1.43
C GLU A 1081 -43.54 -29.39 -0.58
N ASP A 1082 -44.19 -28.74 0.40
CA ASP A 1082 -43.53 -27.82 1.33
C ASP A 1082 -42.42 -28.53 2.14
N GLY A 1083 -41.27 -27.88 2.28
CA GLY A 1083 -40.18 -28.40 3.11
C GLY A 1083 -38.86 -27.63 2.97
N ASN A 1084 -37.88 -28.09 3.75
CA ASN A 1084 -36.50 -27.65 3.67
C ASN A 1084 -35.73 -28.63 2.78
N TYR A 1085 -35.06 -28.13 1.75
CA TYR A 1085 -34.38 -28.95 0.76
C TYR A 1085 -32.95 -28.50 0.53
N ILE A 1086 -32.05 -29.45 0.26
CA ILE A 1086 -30.81 -29.19 -0.47
C ILE A 1086 -31.07 -29.51 -1.93
N VAL A 1087 -30.77 -28.58 -2.83
CA VAL A 1087 -30.77 -28.83 -4.27
C VAL A 1087 -29.39 -29.36 -4.64
N ARG A 1088 -29.32 -30.56 -5.18
CA ARG A 1088 -28.07 -31.18 -5.66
C ARG A 1088 -28.05 -31.19 -7.17
N LEU A 1089 -27.00 -30.64 -7.78
CA LEU A 1089 -26.66 -30.86 -9.17
C LEU A 1089 -25.55 -31.90 -9.23
N THR A 1090 -25.75 -32.97 -10.00
CA THR A 1090 -24.67 -33.85 -10.42
C THR A 1090 -24.40 -33.61 -11.91
N TRP A 1091 -23.23 -33.11 -12.27
CA TRP A 1091 -22.86 -32.73 -13.63
C TRP A 1091 -21.56 -33.41 -14.07
N TYR A 1092 -21.60 -34.06 -15.23
CA TYR A 1092 -20.51 -34.84 -15.81
C TYR A 1092 -19.87 -34.16 -17.04
N GLY A 1093 -20.20 -32.89 -17.29
CA GLY A 1093 -19.74 -32.13 -18.44
C GLY A 1093 -20.76 -32.02 -19.58
N GLY A 1094 -20.76 -30.88 -20.28
CA GLY A 1094 -21.69 -30.60 -21.39
C GLY A 1094 -23.16 -30.62 -20.96
N GLU A 1095 -24.01 -31.31 -21.72
CA GLU A 1095 -25.46 -31.45 -21.44
C GLU A 1095 -25.77 -32.55 -20.39
N ASN A 1096 -24.75 -33.27 -19.91
CA ASN A 1096 -24.94 -34.41 -19.02
C ASN A 1096 -24.95 -33.97 -17.55
N GLY A 1097 -26.14 -33.76 -17.00
CA GLY A 1097 -26.34 -33.52 -15.58
C GLY A 1097 -27.76 -33.80 -15.10
N THR A 1098 -27.91 -33.97 -13.79
CA THR A 1098 -29.20 -34.22 -13.12
C THR A 1098 -29.33 -33.34 -11.89
N VAL A 1099 -30.53 -32.83 -11.65
CA VAL A 1099 -30.86 -32.05 -10.44
C VAL A 1099 -31.77 -32.86 -9.54
N GLU A 1100 -31.42 -32.96 -8.26
CA GLU A 1100 -32.15 -33.68 -7.23
C GLU A 1100 -32.56 -32.73 -6.09
N LEU A 1101 -33.77 -32.94 -5.56
CA LEU A 1101 -34.26 -32.28 -4.34
C LEU A 1101 -34.10 -33.23 -3.15
N LEU A 1102 -33.21 -32.90 -2.24
CA LEU A 1102 -32.93 -33.68 -1.04
C LEU A 1102 -33.66 -33.05 0.14
N LYS A 1103 -34.77 -33.67 0.56
CA LYS A 1103 -35.53 -33.21 1.71
C LYS A 1103 -34.74 -33.45 3.00
N GLN A 1104 -34.59 -32.41 3.81
CA GLN A 1104 -33.98 -32.47 5.14
C GLN A 1104 -34.95 -32.98 6.21
#